data_AF-A0A7D9L2N4-F1
#
_entry.id   AF-A0A7D9L2N4-F1
#
_cell.length_a   1.000
_cell.length_b   1.000
_cell.length_c   1.000
_cell.angle_alpha   90.00
_cell.angle_beta   90.00
_cell.angle_gamma   90.00
#
_symmetry.space_group_name_H-M   'P 1'
#
loop_
_entity.id
_entity.type
_entity.pdbx_description
1 polymer ?
#
loop_
_entity_poly.entity_id
_entity_poly.type
_entity_poly.pdbx_seq_one_letter_code
_entity_poly.pdbx_strand_id
1 'polypeptide(L)'
;IFHIASFFLTVNYATHVFVRIKQRTRDALTKLNIEAQRIERELRSELEGVVTKDLHEAILKRQRVLEEEESKLKVEVMRLKEISDVASHQAEAIQAQQESRDKELTSLRKQLYDVQMENDDKTIIGKLHHHIVALQVSEGMAIKKLETAQSKVSKLDAHILRLEQKLDEKDQDLYHAKLEARNKAKYLKQTIQDLRRQFSGSLPLLKQERFAEAMRSLQDSKLKLQQDLDKAQKEREQASLQLVELELKHKNLEELLSTLKDGKGAAKVIEWHKRIEEIRLKDLKLNRNITKLHEQIKFLESLNKNQEHSLVRLEEENVRMAKQHEERQLLWDQREVELERSLAKLEQQQADMAQAALRFEEATGSVPDPNLPIANQLEEAIRRIKDHVKIIIGCRHENKNLKTQVTELKHALEEHATKNTQNAKIINELRLRLPVSERLAVTEHVERLVTRPQDYEAKKALQVAQSTISSLQQMITKKEESILKYQELLKESRDDMEAQTQQHKAEIKLLQDRLQLEEDEALRKFKAHQTDVINSASSARPGNRELKRLSELEELAAEQENALAAAAERYQRSRNEFGKLKVQCEDMVSEISKKAELAEARLLERIKGLENELESREQNLRERTKENEVLTEELEAAREANERAPTRAMKSLVERLRNQLLIKDKEQKTLSKALRQLRADMVNTAEENLRANTQLAGEEVNVQMIVARETAELRERVEGLGSRLEKMKNEVKKYKEREGNLQEENNRLKKDLERKKTALVQMADQQELGDGRENAEDSLRNERRKRQECEQRLLEMEKKMQRLNEKNKEKEMREQEDGKKEEKQKSQKMSEEVLKWEEGKKWQHKVETLKAKLMEKTKELEKAEKSLTLCRDALNRGEKASSQTKLKSSRSTVDASTLHRDDVIQDLKQKVFDVESENQDLRQRLALDRDVRQQVGQFWVLNYYK
;
A
#
# COMPACT_ATOMS: atom_id res chain seq x y z
N ILE A 1 -43.92 9.87 34.59
CA ILE A 1 -43.73 11.18 33.92
C ILE A 1 -42.25 11.44 33.59
N PHE A 2 -41.31 11.37 34.55
CA PHE A 2 -39.87 11.62 34.31
C PHE A 2 -39.20 10.71 33.25
N HIS A 3 -39.48 9.41 33.23
CA HIS A 3 -38.91 8.50 32.22
C HIS A 3 -39.42 8.76 30.79
N ILE A 4 -40.67 9.22 30.66
CA ILE A 4 -41.23 9.57 29.35
C ILE A 4 -40.56 10.84 28.84
N ALA A 5 -40.37 11.85 29.69
CA ALA A 5 -39.63 13.06 29.33
C ALA A 5 -38.18 12.77 28.92
N SER A 6 -37.49 11.88 29.64
CA SER A 6 -36.13 11.43 29.31
C SER A 6 -36.07 10.71 27.96
N PHE A 7 -37.02 9.82 27.67
CA PHE A 7 -37.10 9.14 26.37
C PHE A 7 -37.28 10.13 25.21
N PHE A 8 -38.21 11.09 25.35
CA PHE A 8 -38.42 12.12 24.34
C PHE A 8 -37.19 13.01 24.14
N LEU A 9 -36.48 13.39 25.21
CA LEU A 9 -35.23 14.15 25.09
C LEU A 9 -34.15 13.38 24.33
N THR A 10 -34.04 12.07 24.60
CA THR A 10 -33.04 11.18 23.98
C THR A 10 -33.33 10.98 22.50
N VAL A 11 -34.62 10.77 22.16
CA VAL A 11 -35.07 10.67 20.77
C VAL A 11 -34.81 11.99 20.04
N ASN A 12 -35.16 13.14 20.64
CA ASN A 12 -34.96 14.44 20.00
C ASN A 12 -33.46 14.75 19.77
N TYR A 13 -32.60 14.38 20.72
CA TYR A 13 -31.15 14.48 20.58
C TYR A 13 -30.62 13.57 19.46
N ALA A 14 -31.08 12.31 19.39
CA ALA A 14 -30.70 11.39 18.32
C ALA A 14 -31.15 11.89 16.93
N THR A 15 -32.36 12.45 16.82
CA THR A 15 -32.85 13.06 15.58
C THR A 15 -32.01 14.26 15.16
N HIS A 16 -31.64 15.12 16.12
CA HIS A 16 -30.80 16.30 15.84
C HIS A 16 -29.38 15.91 15.43
N VAL A 17 -28.81 14.85 16.03
CA VAL A 17 -27.51 14.30 15.62
C VAL A 17 -27.59 13.69 14.23
N PHE A 18 -28.64 12.93 13.93
CA PHE A 18 -28.84 12.32 12.61
C PHE A 18 -28.99 13.36 11.50
N VAL A 19 -29.76 14.43 11.73
CA VAL A 19 -29.89 15.56 10.79
C VAL A 19 -28.54 16.23 10.56
N ARG A 20 -27.75 16.45 11.62
CA ARG A 20 -26.43 17.08 11.53
C ARG A 20 -25.41 16.21 10.78
N ILE A 21 -25.45 14.89 10.97
CA ILE A 21 -24.64 13.93 10.21
C ILE A 21 -25.04 13.96 8.75
N LYS A 22 -26.35 13.87 8.44
CA LYS A 22 -26.87 13.91 7.07
C LYS A 22 -26.50 15.20 6.33
N GLN A 23 -26.50 16.33 7.04
CA GLN A 23 -26.10 17.62 6.49
C GLN A 23 -24.59 17.68 6.22
N ARG A 24 -23.75 17.22 7.16
CA ARG A 24 -22.30 17.11 6.95
C ARG A 24 -21.93 16.17 5.81
N THR A 25 -22.60 15.03 5.68
CA THR A 25 -22.34 14.09 4.58
C THR A 25 -22.76 14.69 3.23
N ARG A 26 -23.87 15.43 3.20
CA ARG A 26 -24.31 16.14 2.00
C ARG A 26 -23.30 17.21 1.59
N ASP A 27 -22.82 18.02 2.53
CA ASP A 27 -21.85 19.08 2.26
C ASP A 27 -20.48 18.54 1.85
N ALA A 28 -20.09 17.37 2.35
CA ALA A 28 -18.88 16.68 1.91
C ALA A 28 -19.00 16.13 0.49
N LEU A 29 -20.16 15.53 0.16
CA LEU A 29 -20.45 15.02 -1.19
C LEU A 29 -20.54 16.13 -2.23
N THR A 30 -21.13 17.28 -1.89
CA THR A 30 -21.20 18.43 -2.81
C THR A 30 -19.82 19.02 -3.07
N LYS A 31 -18.95 19.12 -2.05
CA LYS A 31 -17.56 19.55 -2.23
C LYS A 31 -16.77 18.61 -3.14
N LEU A 32 -16.85 17.29 -2.90
CA LEU A 32 -16.20 16.29 -3.76
C LEU A 32 -16.70 16.35 -5.21
N ASN A 33 -18.00 16.58 -5.42
CA ASN A 33 -18.56 16.69 -6.77
C ASN A 33 -18.08 17.96 -7.50
N ILE A 34 -17.99 19.09 -6.80
CA ILE A 34 -17.46 20.35 -7.37
C ILE A 34 -15.98 20.19 -7.74
N GLU A 35 -15.21 19.48 -6.90
CA GLU A 35 -13.79 19.22 -7.12
C GLU A 35 -13.57 18.25 -8.29
N ALA A 36 -14.39 17.19 -8.41
CA ALA A 36 -14.39 16.30 -9.56
C ALA A 36 -14.75 17.03 -10.87
N GLN A 37 -15.76 17.89 -10.86
CA GLN A 37 -16.14 18.72 -12.02
C GLN A 37 -15.07 19.75 -12.41
N ARG A 38 -14.25 20.20 -11.45
CA ARG A 38 -13.12 21.09 -11.72
C ARG A 38 -11.98 20.33 -12.40
N ILE A 39 -11.61 19.17 -11.85
CA ILE A 39 -10.58 18.30 -12.43
C ILE A 39 -10.99 17.86 -13.85
N GLU A 40 -12.26 17.52 -14.07
CA GLU A 40 -12.76 17.18 -15.40
C GLU A 40 -12.62 18.34 -16.40
N ARG A 41 -12.90 19.58 -15.97
CA ARG A 41 -12.71 20.78 -16.81
C ARG A 41 -11.25 21.06 -17.11
N GLU A 42 -10.38 20.90 -16.12
CA GLU A 42 -8.92 21.04 -16.30
C GLU A 42 -8.39 19.98 -17.29
N LEU A 43 -8.78 18.71 -17.14
CA LEU A 43 -8.43 17.64 -18.08
C LEU A 43 -8.99 17.87 -19.49
N ARG A 44 -10.22 18.38 -19.63
CA ARG A 44 -10.80 18.74 -20.93
C ARG A 44 -10.02 19.88 -21.58
N SER A 45 -9.62 20.89 -20.82
CA SER A 45 -8.79 22.00 -21.31
C SER A 45 -7.38 21.55 -21.71
N GLU A 46 -6.81 20.57 -21.00
CA GLU A 46 -5.53 19.96 -21.36
C GLU A 46 -5.64 19.12 -22.64
N LEU A 47 -6.77 18.45 -22.86
CA LEU A 47 -7.06 17.66 -24.06
C LEU A 47 -7.40 18.52 -25.29
N GLU A 48 -7.95 19.72 -25.10
CA GLU A 48 -8.35 20.64 -26.19
C GLU A 48 -7.15 21.14 -27.02
N GLY A 49 -5.92 20.96 -26.52
CA GLY A 49 -4.67 21.24 -27.25
C GLY A 49 -4.03 20.03 -27.95
N VAL A 50 -4.60 18.82 -27.86
CA VAL A 50 -4.03 17.60 -28.46
C VAL A 50 -4.60 17.36 -29.86
N VAL A 51 -3.71 17.10 -30.81
CA VAL A 51 -4.00 16.89 -32.25
C VAL A 51 -5.16 15.90 -32.42
N THR A 52 -6.23 16.35 -33.08
CA THR A 52 -7.39 15.49 -33.35
C THR A 52 -6.99 14.36 -34.30
N LYS A 53 -7.65 13.21 -34.15
CA LYS A 53 -7.40 12.03 -34.99
C LYS A 53 -7.52 12.35 -36.49
N ASP A 54 -8.46 13.21 -36.86
CA ASP A 54 -8.67 13.64 -38.25
C ASP A 54 -7.51 14.48 -38.79
N LEU A 55 -6.92 15.36 -37.97
CA LEU A 55 -5.73 16.13 -38.33
C LEU A 55 -4.51 15.21 -38.48
N HIS A 56 -4.36 14.24 -37.57
CA HIS A 56 -3.29 13.25 -37.68
C HIS A 56 -3.42 12.39 -38.95
N GLU A 57 -4.64 11.92 -39.26
CA GLU A 57 -4.91 11.16 -40.49
C GLU A 57 -4.71 12.00 -41.75
N ALA A 58 -5.06 13.29 -41.73
CA ALA A 58 -4.80 14.22 -42.83
C ALA A 58 -3.30 14.45 -43.06
N ILE A 59 -2.53 14.60 -41.98
CA ILE A 59 -1.07 14.72 -42.03
C ILE A 59 -0.44 13.44 -42.59
N LEU A 60 -0.88 12.26 -42.14
CA LEU A 60 -0.37 10.97 -42.66
C LEU A 60 -0.71 10.75 -44.14
N LYS A 61 -1.88 11.22 -44.61
CA LYS A 61 -2.21 11.19 -46.05
C LYS A 61 -1.32 12.12 -46.85
N ARG A 62 -1.09 13.34 -46.35
CA ARG A 62 -0.21 14.31 -47.00
C ARG A 62 1.24 13.81 -47.05
N GLN A 63 1.71 13.18 -45.98
CA GLN A 63 3.04 12.57 -45.94
C GLN A 63 3.20 11.48 -47.01
N ARG A 64 2.23 10.56 -47.15
CA ARG A 64 2.28 9.53 -48.19
C ARG A 64 2.31 10.09 -49.61
N VAL A 65 1.54 11.13 -49.89
CA VAL A 65 1.55 11.77 -51.22
C VAL A 65 2.92 12.40 -51.51
N LEU A 66 3.52 13.06 -50.52
CA LEU A 66 4.87 13.64 -50.67
C LEU A 66 5.94 12.56 -50.85
N GLU A 67 5.85 11.43 -50.13
CA GLU A 67 6.76 10.29 -50.30
C GLU A 67 6.65 9.67 -51.71
N GLU A 68 5.43 9.57 -52.26
CA GLU A 68 5.21 9.11 -53.64
C GLU A 68 5.80 10.08 -54.68
N GLU A 69 5.62 11.39 -54.51
CA GLU A 69 6.19 12.41 -55.39
C GLU A 69 7.72 12.42 -55.33
N GLU A 70 8.30 12.29 -54.13
CA GLU A 70 9.75 12.18 -53.94
C GLU A 70 10.32 10.95 -54.66
N SER A 71 9.64 9.81 -54.59
CA SER A 71 10.07 8.59 -55.29
C SER A 71 10.07 8.76 -56.82
N LYS A 72 9.06 9.44 -57.38
CA LYS A 72 8.97 9.73 -58.82
C LYS A 72 10.08 10.69 -59.27
N LEU A 73 10.34 11.74 -58.50
CA LEU A 73 11.42 12.68 -58.78
C LEU A 73 12.80 12.00 -58.72
N LYS A 74 13.02 11.07 -57.79
CA LYS A 74 14.28 10.29 -57.73
C LYS A 74 14.49 9.46 -58.99
N VAL A 75 13.46 8.80 -59.50
CA VAL A 75 13.54 8.04 -60.75
C VAL A 75 13.85 8.95 -61.94
N GLU A 76 13.21 10.12 -62.02
CA GLU A 76 13.49 11.08 -63.11
C GLU A 76 14.92 11.62 -63.04
N VAL A 77 15.43 11.91 -61.84
CA VAL A 77 16.84 12.31 -61.64
C VAL A 77 17.80 11.21 -62.08
N MET A 78 17.49 9.94 -61.81
CA MET A 78 18.31 8.82 -62.30
C MET A 78 18.30 8.74 -63.82
N ARG A 79 17.14 8.85 -64.46
CA ARG A 79 16.99 8.85 -65.92
C ARG A 79 17.76 10.01 -66.58
N LEU A 80 17.70 11.22 -66.00
CA LEU A 80 18.44 12.37 -66.51
C LEU A 80 19.96 12.20 -66.38
N LYS A 81 20.44 11.55 -65.30
CA LYS A 81 21.85 11.20 -65.14
C LYS A 81 22.32 10.21 -66.20
N GLU A 82 21.53 9.17 -66.50
CA GLU A 82 21.85 8.22 -67.57
C GLU A 82 21.98 8.92 -68.94
N ILE A 83 21.06 9.83 -69.26
CA ILE A 83 21.13 10.62 -70.50
C ILE A 83 22.39 11.51 -70.52
N SER A 84 22.71 12.16 -69.41
CA SER A 84 23.92 12.97 -69.26
C SER A 84 25.19 12.13 -69.45
N ASP A 85 25.23 10.93 -68.87
CA ASP A 85 26.37 10.02 -69.00
C ASP A 85 26.55 9.56 -70.46
N VAL A 86 25.47 9.19 -71.14
CA VAL A 86 25.52 8.82 -72.58
C VAL A 86 26.01 9.99 -73.43
N ALA A 87 25.54 11.21 -73.18
CA ALA A 87 26.00 12.40 -73.88
C ALA A 87 27.49 12.67 -73.65
N SER A 88 27.99 12.48 -72.42
CA SER A 88 29.42 12.59 -72.09
C SER A 88 30.25 11.56 -72.87
N HIS A 89 29.84 10.29 -72.89
CA HIS A 89 30.55 9.25 -73.63
C HIS A 89 30.55 9.52 -75.15
N GLN A 90 29.45 10.04 -75.70
CA GLN A 90 29.38 10.43 -77.11
C GLN A 90 30.32 11.60 -77.42
N ALA A 91 30.39 12.61 -76.55
CA ALA A 91 31.32 13.74 -76.70
C ALA A 91 32.79 13.28 -76.65
N GLU A 92 33.13 12.41 -75.70
CA GLU A 92 34.47 11.81 -75.58
C GLU A 92 34.84 11.00 -76.83
N ALA A 93 33.92 10.21 -77.38
CA ALA A 93 34.14 9.43 -78.59
C ALA A 93 34.41 10.33 -79.82
N ILE A 94 33.66 11.43 -79.99
CA ILE A 94 33.88 12.41 -81.06
C ILE A 94 35.23 13.10 -80.89
N GLN A 95 35.58 13.49 -79.67
CA GLN A 95 36.86 14.11 -79.36
C GLN A 95 38.04 13.18 -79.68
N ALA A 96 37.94 11.89 -79.31
CA ALA A 96 38.95 10.89 -79.65
C ALA A 96 39.10 10.68 -81.17
N GLN A 97 37.99 10.70 -81.92
CA GLN A 97 38.03 10.62 -83.38
C GLN A 97 38.72 11.85 -83.99
N GLN A 98 38.49 13.04 -83.44
CA GLN A 98 39.11 14.26 -83.90
C GLN A 98 40.63 14.27 -83.59
N GLU A 99 41.03 13.85 -82.39
CA GLU A 99 42.45 13.64 -82.05
C GLU A 99 43.14 12.66 -83.02
N SER A 100 42.46 11.60 -83.45
CA SER A 100 43.00 10.63 -84.43
C SER A 100 43.22 11.27 -85.80
N ARG A 101 42.25 12.04 -86.30
CA ARG A 101 42.36 12.75 -87.58
C ARG A 101 43.49 13.78 -87.55
N ASP A 102 43.66 14.50 -86.44
CA ASP A 102 44.76 15.46 -86.28
C ASP A 102 46.14 14.76 -86.28
N LYS A 103 46.23 13.57 -85.68
CA LYS A 103 47.45 12.73 -85.74
C LYS A 103 47.75 12.25 -87.16
N GLU A 104 46.75 11.87 -87.93
CA GLU A 104 46.92 11.49 -89.34
C GLU A 104 47.38 12.69 -90.19
N LEU A 105 46.75 13.86 -90.03
CA LEU A 105 47.14 15.09 -90.71
C LEU A 105 48.57 15.52 -90.37
N THR A 106 48.96 15.43 -89.10
CA THR A 106 50.33 15.74 -88.67
C THR A 106 51.35 14.73 -89.21
N SER A 107 51.01 13.44 -89.27
CA SER A 107 51.84 12.42 -89.92
C SER A 107 52.03 12.68 -91.41
N LEU A 108 50.95 13.01 -92.13
CA LEU A 108 51.01 13.35 -93.57
C LEU A 108 51.83 14.62 -93.81
N ARG A 109 51.67 15.65 -92.97
CA ARG A 109 52.51 16.86 -93.01
C ARG A 109 53.99 16.52 -92.78
N LYS A 110 54.29 15.64 -91.83
CA LYS A 110 55.66 15.21 -91.55
C LYS A 110 56.28 14.46 -92.74
N GLN A 111 55.55 13.54 -93.35
CA GLN A 111 56.01 12.85 -94.56
C GLN A 111 56.29 13.82 -95.72
N LEU A 112 55.45 14.86 -95.89
CA LEU A 112 55.69 15.93 -96.86
C LEU A 112 56.98 16.72 -96.54
N TYR A 113 57.21 17.03 -95.26
CA TYR A 113 58.44 17.68 -94.81
C TYR A 113 59.66 16.79 -95.05
N ASP A 114 59.62 15.51 -94.71
CA ASP A 114 60.75 14.58 -94.89
C ASP A 114 61.18 14.47 -96.37
N VAL A 115 60.22 14.48 -97.30
CA VAL A 115 60.48 14.54 -98.76
C VAL A 115 61.11 15.88 -99.19
N GLN A 116 60.85 16.97 -98.47
CA GLN A 116 61.45 18.29 -98.72
C GLN A 116 62.84 18.49 -98.08
N MET A 117 63.35 17.49 -97.34
CA MET A 117 64.51 17.59 -96.46
C MET A 117 65.75 16.78 -96.89
N GLU A 118 65.88 16.36 -98.16
CA GLU A 118 67.12 15.75 -98.71
C GLU A 118 68.31 16.75 -98.81
N ASN A 119 68.78 17.26 -97.65
CA ASN A 119 70.05 17.96 -97.50
C ASN A 119 70.53 17.87 -96.03
N ASP A 120 71.83 17.75 -95.75
CA ASP A 120 72.34 17.30 -94.45
C ASP A 120 72.03 18.21 -93.24
N ASP A 121 72.03 19.54 -93.42
CA ASP A 121 71.66 20.50 -92.35
C ASP A 121 70.20 20.32 -91.89
N LYS A 122 69.34 19.90 -92.82
CA LYS A 122 67.93 19.65 -92.55
C LYS A 122 67.70 18.34 -91.80
N THR A 123 68.59 17.36 -91.92
CA THR A 123 68.56 16.12 -91.13
C THR A 123 68.81 16.38 -89.64
N ILE A 124 69.72 17.31 -89.31
CA ILE A 124 69.98 17.73 -87.93
C ILE A 124 68.74 18.45 -87.36
N ILE A 125 68.14 19.36 -88.14
CA ILE A 125 66.87 20.03 -87.78
C ILE A 125 65.75 19.00 -87.57
N GLY A 126 65.65 17.96 -88.42
CA GLY A 126 64.68 16.88 -88.28
C GLY A 126 64.85 16.05 -87.01
N LYS A 127 66.10 15.74 -86.59
CA LYS A 127 66.38 15.05 -85.31
C LYS A 127 65.99 15.90 -84.11
N LEU A 128 66.32 17.19 -84.11
CA LEU A 128 65.90 18.12 -83.05
C LEU A 128 64.38 18.25 -83.00
N HIS A 129 63.71 18.35 -84.15
CA HIS A 129 62.25 18.37 -84.23
C HIS A 129 61.63 17.07 -83.71
N HIS A 130 62.21 15.91 -84.02
CA HIS A 130 61.74 14.63 -83.48
C HIS A 130 61.87 14.55 -81.95
N HIS A 131 62.97 15.07 -81.38
CA HIS A 131 63.12 15.19 -79.93
C HIS A 131 62.09 16.16 -79.32
N ILE A 132 61.85 17.31 -79.94
CA ILE A 132 60.82 18.26 -79.50
C ILE A 132 59.43 17.61 -79.51
N VAL A 133 59.09 16.90 -80.58
CA VAL A 133 57.79 16.19 -80.67
C VAL A 133 57.70 15.06 -79.64
N ALA A 134 58.77 14.29 -79.42
CA ALA A 134 58.79 13.25 -78.39
C ALA A 134 58.59 13.84 -76.98
N LEU A 135 59.23 14.99 -76.69
CA LEU A 135 59.03 15.73 -75.45
C LEU A 135 57.59 16.23 -75.32
N GLN A 136 57.02 16.84 -76.37
CA GLN A 136 55.63 17.30 -76.39
C GLN A 136 54.62 16.16 -76.16
N VAL A 137 54.85 14.99 -76.75
CA VAL A 137 54.00 13.81 -76.50
C VAL A 137 54.14 13.33 -75.07
N SER A 138 55.36 13.31 -74.51
CA SER A 138 55.58 12.92 -73.11
C SER A 138 54.96 13.90 -72.11
N GLU A 139 55.03 15.20 -72.40
CA GLU A 139 54.40 16.28 -71.64
C GLU A 139 52.88 16.15 -71.71
N GLY A 140 52.31 15.93 -72.90
CA GLY A 140 50.88 15.67 -73.07
C GLY A 140 50.39 14.43 -72.30
N MET A 141 51.20 13.36 -72.25
CA MET A 141 50.88 12.18 -71.44
C MET A 141 50.95 12.47 -69.93
N ALA A 142 51.90 13.29 -69.48
CA ALA A 142 51.99 13.72 -68.09
C ALA A 142 50.79 14.60 -67.70
N ILE A 143 50.36 15.51 -68.58
CA ILE A 143 49.15 16.34 -68.40
C ILE A 143 47.90 15.45 -68.30
N LYS A 144 47.69 14.50 -69.23
CA LYS A 144 46.54 13.58 -69.15
C LYS A 144 46.56 12.77 -67.84
N LYS A 145 47.73 12.31 -67.38
CA LYS A 145 47.85 11.64 -66.06
C LYS A 145 47.48 12.57 -64.90
N LEU A 146 47.91 13.84 -64.94
CA LEU A 146 47.56 14.84 -63.95
C LEU A 146 46.05 15.10 -63.93
N GLU A 147 45.41 15.27 -65.08
CA GLU A 147 43.95 15.47 -65.19
C GLU A 147 43.16 14.26 -64.66
N THR A 148 43.60 13.04 -64.94
CA THR A 148 42.97 11.83 -64.38
C THR A 148 43.16 11.72 -62.86
N ALA A 149 44.30 12.15 -62.31
CA ALA A 149 44.51 12.23 -60.87
C ALA A 149 43.64 13.33 -60.25
N GLN A 150 43.55 14.49 -60.87
CA GLN A 150 42.77 15.64 -60.40
C GLN A 150 41.26 15.34 -60.40
N SER A 151 40.75 14.65 -61.42
CA SER A 151 39.35 14.17 -61.44
C SER A 151 39.08 13.11 -60.37
N LYS A 152 40.04 12.23 -60.05
CA LYS A 152 39.92 11.29 -58.92
C LYS A 152 39.89 12.04 -57.59
N VAL A 153 40.76 13.03 -57.40
CA VAL A 153 40.77 13.89 -56.19
C VAL A 153 39.41 14.59 -56.04
N SER A 154 38.91 15.25 -57.09
CA SER A 154 37.60 15.91 -57.06
C SER A 154 36.44 14.95 -56.74
N LYS A 155 36.47 13.70 -57.24
CA LYS A 155 35.49 12.67 -56.88
C LYS A 155 35.59 12.25 -55.41
N LEU A 156 36.80 12.14 -54.87
CA LEU A 156 37.02 11.83 -53.45
C LEU A 156 36.56 12.99 -52.56
N ASP A 157 36.87 14.24 -52.91
CA ASP A 157 36.41 15.43 -52.17
C ASP A 157 34.88 15.49 -52.11
N ALA A 158 34.21 15.23 -53.25
CA ALA A 158 32.75 15.16 -53.31
C ALA A 158 32.17 13.98 -52.52
N HIS A 159 32.95 12.91 -52.27
CA HIS A 159 32.55 11.80 -51.42
C HIS A 159 32.76 12.12 -49.94
N ILE A 160 33.87 12.79 -49.60
CA ILE A 160 34.16 13.27 -48.24
C ILE A 160 33.07 14.23 -47.78
N LEU A 161 32.74 15.26 -48.58
CA LEU A 161 31.64 16.20 -48.28
C LEU A 161 30.30 15.51 -48.02
N ARG A 162 29.99 14.45 -48.77
CA ARG A 162 28.75 13.66 -48.56
C ARG A 162 28.79 12.82 -47.28
N LEU A 163 29.97 12.36 -46.87
CA LEU A 163 30.14 11.64 -45.60
C LEU A 163 30.09 12.60 -44.42
N GLU A 164 30.69 13.79 -44.54
CA GLU A 164 30.63 14.86 -43.53
C GLU A 164 29.19 15.28 -43.29
N GLN A 165 28.41 15.56 -44.34
CA GLN A 165 26.98 15.89 -44.20
C GLN A 165 26.19 14.78 -43.49
N LYS A 166 26.47 13.51 -43.81
CA LYS A 166 25.83 12.37 -43.11
C LYS A 166 26.26 12.25 -41.66
N LEU A 167 27.51 12.58 -41.34
CA LEU A 167 28.00 12.57 -39.98
C LEU A 167 27.32 13.67 -39.17
N ASP A 168 27.20 14.88 -39.72
CA ASP A 168 26.50 16.00 -39.11
C ASP A 168 25.03 15.67 -38.83
N GLU A 169 24.32 15.06 -39.79
CA GLU A 169 22.95 14.56 -39.60
C GLU A 169 22.87 13.56 -38.43
N LYS A 170 23.80 12.61 -38.36
CA LYS A 170 23.85 11.61 -37.29
C LYS A 170 24.16 12.22 -35.92
N ASP A 171 25.02 13.23 -35.88
CA ASP A 171 25.36 13.95 -34.65
C ASP A 171 24.17 14.79 -34.16
N GLN A 172 23.40 15.40 -35.06
CA GLN A 172 22.14 16.07 -34.73
C GLN A 172 21.10 15.08 -34.16
N ASP A 173 20.87 13.95 -34.83
CA ASP A 173 19.97 12.90 -34.35
C ASP A 173 20.36 12.43 -32.94
N LEU A 174 21.66 12.18 -32.73
CA LEU A 174 22.20 11.72 -31.46
C LEU A 174 22.08 12.79 -30.36
N TYR A 175 22.26 14.07 -30.70
CA TYR A 175 22.01 15.19 -29.78
C TYR A 175 20.54 15.24 -29.35
N HIS A 176 19.60 15.16 -30.29
CA HIS A 176 18.17 15.16 -29.99
C HIS A 176 17.76 13.95 -29.13
N ALA A 177 18.24 12.75 -29.48
CA ALA A 177 17.98 11.54 -28.70
C ALA A 177 18.52 11.64 -27.26
N LYS A 178 19.73 12.18 -27.06
CA LYS A 178 20.29 12.44 -25.73
C LYS A 178 19.46 13.45 -24.95
N LEU A 179 19.03 14.54 -25.58
CA LEU A 179 18.22 15.57 -24.96
C LEU A 179 16.85 15.02 -24.51
N GLU A 180 16.18 14.24 -25.36
CA GLU A 180 14.93 13.57 -25.03
C GLU A 180 15.08 12.57 -23.88
N ALA A 181 16.11 11.73 -23.92
CA ALA A 181 16.37 10.76 -22.86
C ALA A 181 16.63 11.47 -21.51
N ARG A 182 17.38 12.57 -21.54
CA ARG A 182 17.63 13.40 -20.35
C ARG A 182 16.34 14.03 -19.81
N ASN A 183 15.47 14.54 -20.69
CA ASN A 183 14.20 15.12 -20.29
C ASN A 183 13.25 14.06 -19.71
N LYS A 184 13.16 12.88 -20.33
CA LYS A 184 12.38 11.74 -19.81
C LYS A 184 12.91 11.30 -18.44
N ALA A 185 14.24 11.20 -18.28
CA ALA A 185 14.85 10.86 -17.00
C ALA A 185 14.56 11.91 -15.91
N LYS A 186 14.66 13.21 -16.23
CA LYS A 186 14.29 14.29 -15.30
C LYS A 186 12.82 14.21 -14.89
N TYR A 187 11.93 14.02 -15.85
CA TYR A 187 10.50 13.89 -15.60
C TYR A 187 10.21 12.69 -14.69
N LEU A 188 10.74 11.50 -15.03
CA LEU A 188 10.58 10.29 -14.21
C LEU A 188 11.12 10.46 -12.79
N LYS A 189 12.27 11.11 -12.62
CA LYS A 189 12.81 11.40 -11.28
C LYS A 189 11.90 12.33 -10.49
N GLN A 190 11.36 13.37 -11.13
CA GLN A 190 10.40 14.27 -10.50
C GLN A 190 9.11 13.54 -10.13
N THR A 191 8.59 12.68 -11.01
CA THR A 191 7.44 11.82 -10.70
C THR A 191 7.75 10.87 -9.55
N ILE A 192 8.92 10.24 -9.52
CA ILE A 192 9.34 9.37 -8.40
C ILE A 192 9.48 10.17 -7.11
N GLN A 193 10.02 11.39 -7.14
CA GLN A 193 10.10 12.27 -5.97
C GLN A 193 8.72 12.72 -5.50
N ASP A 194 7.80 13.05 -6.41
CA ASP A 194 6.43 13.43 -6.08
C ASP A 194 5.64 12.23 -5.54
N LEU A 195 5.80 11.05 -6.13
CA LEU A 195 5.24 9.79 -5.64
C LEU A 195 5.85 9.44 -4.28
N ARG A 196 7.16 9.59 -4.07
CA ARG A 196 7.76 9.45 -2.75
C ARG A 196 7.17 10.48 -1.80
N ARG A 197 7.04 11.76 -2.16
CA ARG A 197 6.39 12.76 -1.28
C ARG A 197 4.93 12.38 -0.94
N GLN A 198 4.22 11.76 -1.87
CA GLN A 198 2.83 11.33 -1.68
C GLN A 198 2.69 10.01 -0.90
N PHE A 199 3.68 9.11 -1.02
CA PHE A 199 3.60 7.72 -0.54
C PHE A 199 4.70 7.33 0.47
N SER A 200 5.65 8.22 0.79
CA SER A 200 6.66 8.05 1.84
C SER A 200 6.00 8.24 3.20
N GLY A 201 5.27 7.21 3.64
CA GLY A 201 5.02 6.88 5.05
C GLY A 201 4.26 7.89 5.92
N SER A 202 4.01 9.11 5.47
CA SER A 202 3.21 10.09 6.21
C SER A 202 1.80 10.11 5.63
N LEU A 203 0.88 9.46 6.35
CA LEU A 203 -0.47 10.01 6.37
C LEU A 203 -0.30 11.50 6.71
N PRO A 204 -0.94 12.44 5.97
CA PRO A 204 -0.91 13.86 6.31
C PRO A 204 -1.04 14.03 7.82
N LEU A 205 -0.18 14.81 8.46
CA LEU A 205 -0.04 14.86 9.93
C LEU A 205 -1.42 14.94 10.62
N LEU A 206 -2.33 15.72 10.05
CA LEU A 206 -3.73 15.85 10.48
C LEU A 206 -4.54 14.53 10.43
N LYS A 207 -4.35 13.71 9.39
CA LYS A 207 -4.95 12.37 9.31
C LYS A 207 -4.30 11.42 10.32
N GLN A 208 -2.98 11.48 10.49
CA GLN A 208 -2.27 10.67 11.50
C GLN A 208 -2.68 11.02 12.93
N GLU A 209 -2.81 12.31 13.25
CA GLU A 209 -3.31 12.82 14.53
C GLU A 209 -4.75 12.37 14.77
N ARG A 210 -5.63 12.47 13.77
CA ARG A 210 -7.01 11.95 13.87
C ARG A 210 -7.06 10.45 14.08
N PHE A 211 -6.20 9.67 13.40
CA PHE A 211 -6.11 8.24 13.63
C PHE A 211 -5.57 7.93 15.04
N ALA A 212 -4.57 8.66 15.51
CA ALA A 212 -4.02 8.50 16.85
C ALA A 212 -5.05 8.87 17.94
N GLU A 213 -5.82 9.94 17.76
CA GLU A 213 -6.93 10.32 18.63
C GLU A 213 -8.05 9.27 18.62
N ALA A 214 -8.42 8.78 17.43
CA ALA A 214 -9.40 7.70 17.29
C ALA A 214 -8.92 6.44 18.00
N MET A 215 -7.66 6.03 17.80
CA MET A 215 -7.05 4.88 18.49
C MET A 215 -7.04 5.07 20.01
N ARG A 216 -6.65 6.26 20.51
CA ARG A 216 -6.72 6.57 21.95
C ARG A 216 -8.14 6.45 22.50
N SER A 217 -9.12 7.04 21.81
CA SER A 217 -10.54 6.96 22.21
C SER A 217 -11.08 5.52 22.19
N LEU A 218 -10.61 4.71 21.25
CA LEU A 218 -11.00 3.31 21.10
C LEU A 218 -10.35 2.46 22.19
N GLN A 219 -9.13 2.80 22.59
CA GLN A 219 -8.41 2.18 23.70
C GLN A 219 -9.05 2.53 25.05
N ASP A 220 -9.46 3.80 25.25
CA ASP A 220 -10.20 4.24 26.44
C ASP A 220 -11.58 3.58 26.54
N SER A 221 -12.30 3.46 25.42
CA SER A 221 -13.59 2.76 25.39
C SER A 221 -13.44 1.26 25.59
N LYS A 222 -12.41 0.62 25.02
CA LYS A 222 -12.05 -0.77 25.32
C LYS A 222 -11.76 -0.96 26.81
N LEU A 223 -10.99 -0.06 27.43
CA LEU A 223 -10.67 -0.13 28.86
C LEU A 223 -11.94 -0.01 29.72
N LYS A 224 -12.83 0.93 29.39
CA LYS A 224 -14.13 1.09 30.07
C LYS A 224 -15.01 -0.15 29.91
N LEU A 225 -15.13 -0.68 28.69
CA LEU A 225 -15.90 -1.89 28.43
C LEU A 225 -15.33 -3.11 29.15
N GLN A 226 -14.01 -3.23 29.25
CA GLN A 226 -13.38 -4.29 30.05
C GLN A 226 -13.70 -4.14 31.54
N GLN A 227 -13.63 -2.92 32.10
CA GLN A 227 -14.01 -2.67 33.49
C GLN A 227 -15.49 -2.96 33.77
N ASP A 228 -16.38 -2.59 32.85
CA ASP A 228 -17.82 -2.86 32.98
C ASP A 228 -18.14 -4.34 32.81
N LEU A 229 -17.42 -5.04 31.92
CA LEU A 229 -17.51 -6.49 31.77
C LEU A 229 -17.08 -7.21 33.05
N ASP A 230 -15.95 -6.82 33.65
CA ASP A 230 -15.47 -7.40 34.91
C ASP A 230 -16.45 -7.16 36.06
N LYS A 231 -17.06 -5.97 36.14
CA LYS A 231 -18.10 -5.67 37.14
C LYS A 231 -19.34 -6.54 36.91
N ALA A 232 -19.84 -6.62 35.68
CA ALA A 232 -21.00 -7.44 35.35
C ALA A 232 -20.74 -8.94 35.58
N GLN A 233 -19.52 -9.41 35.32
CA GLN A 233 -19.11 -10.78 35.64
C GLN A 233 -19.12 -11.03 37.14
N LYS A 234 -18.54 -10.13 37.95
CA LYS A 234 -18.56 -10.24 39.42
C LYS A 234 -19.97 -10.21 39.98
N GLU A 235 -20.82 -9.32 39.49
CA GLU A 235 -22.24 -9.25 39.90
C GLU A 235 -23.00 -10.52 39.50
N ARG A 236 -22.74 -11.07 38.31
CA ARG A 236 -23.32 -12.35 37.87
C ARG A 236 -22.86 -13.51 38.74
N GLU A 237 -21.57 -13.57 39.08
CA GLU A 237 -21.01 -14.59 39.96
C GLU A 237 -21.63 -14.50 41.36
N GLN A 238 -21.76 -13.28 41.91
CA GLN A 238 -22.42 -13.06 43.19
C GLN A 238 -23.90 -13.49 43.16
N ALA A 239 -24.65 -13.11 42.13
CA ALA A 239 -26.04 -13.52 41.96
C ALA A 239 -26.17 -15.05 41.79
N SER A 240 -25.24 -15.68 41.06
CA SER A 240 -25.19 -17.14 40.91
C SER A 240 -24.89 -17.83 42.23
N LEU A 241 -23.96 -17.31 43.04
CA LEU A 241 -23.65 -17.85 44.36
C LEU A 241 -24.86 -17.72 45.30
N GLN A 242 -25.52 -16.57 45.29
CA GLN A 242 -26.75 -16.35 46.07
C GLN A 242 -27.88 -17.30 45.64
N LEU A 243 -28.04 -17.53 44.33
CA LEU A 243 -29.04 -18.46 43.81
C LEU A 243 -28.76 -19.89 44.27
N VAL A 244 -27.50 -20.35 44.16
CA VAL A 244 -27.10 -21.68 44.64
C VAL A 244 -27.30 -21.82 46.16
N GLU A 245 -26.99 -20.77 46.93
CA GLU A 245 -27.20 -20.77 48.38
C GLU A 245 -28.70 -20.88 48.73
N LEU A 246 -29.56 -20.14 48.03
CA LEU A 246 -31.02 -20.20 48.22
C LEU A 246 -31.59 -21.55 47.77
N GLU A 247 -31.13 -22.11 46.66
CA GLU A 247 -31.52 -23.45 46.20
C GLU A 247 -31.13 -24.53 47.22
N LEU A 248 -29.92 -24.45 47.79
CA LEU A 248 -29.47 -25.35 48.85
C LEU A 248 -30.32 -25.20 50.10
N LYS A 249 -30.59 -23.97 50.55
CA LYS A 249 -31.48 -23.72 51.69
C LYS A 249 -32.88 -24.27 51.46
N HIS A 250 -33.43 -24.08 50.26
CA HIS A 250 -34.74 -24.61 49.90
C HIS A 250 -34.76 -26.14 49.91
N LYS A 251 -33.81 -26.80 49.26
CA LYS A 251 -33.65 -28.27 49.29
C LYS A 251 -33.48 -28.80 50.71
N ASN A 252 -32.69 -28.13 51.54
CA ASN A 252 -32.50 -28.52 52.94
C ASN A 252 -33.81 -28.39 53.74
N LEU A 253 -34.60 -27.35 53.51
CA LEU A 253 -35.91 -27.17 54.14
C LEU A 253 -36.93 -28.21 53.66
N GLU A 254 -36.94 -28.55 52.36
CA GLU A 254 -37.76 -29.63 51.80
C GLU A 254 -37.36 -31.00 52.37
N GLU A 255 -36.06 -31.28 52.45
CA GLU A 255 -35.54 -32.51 53.06
C GLU A 255 -35.96 -32.56 54.54
N LEU A 256 -35.78 -31.49 55.32
CA LEU A 256 -36.22 -31.41 56.73
C LEU A 256 -37.74 -31.60 56.88
N LEU A 257 -38.55 -30.94 56.05
CA LEU A 257 -40.01 -31.12 56.04
C LEU A 257 -40.40 -32.56 55.73
N SER A 258 -39.74 -33.22 54.78
CA SER A 258 -39.97 -34.65 54.49
C SER A 258 -39.53 -35.55 55.66
N THR A 259 -38.43 -35.21 56.37
CA THR A 259 -37.96 -35.97 57.53
C THR A 259 -38.95 -35.90 58.70
N LEU A 260 -39.53 -34.73 58.94
CA LEU A 260 -40.50 -34.47 60.00
C LEU A 260 -41.85 -35.12 59.71
N LYS A 261 -42.24 -35.26 58.43
CA LYS A 261 -43.46 -35.96 58.00
C LYS A 261 -43.37 -37.49 58.13
N ASP A 262 -42.20 -38.08 57.87
CA ASP A 262 -42.05 -39.55 57.80
C ASP A 262 -41.66 -40.23 59.13
N GLY A 263 -41.26 -39.47 60.16
CA GLY A 263 -40.88 -40.00 61.48
C GLY A 263 -39.58 -40.81 61.54
N LYS A 264 -38.82 -40.91 60.43
CA LYS A 264 -37.61 -41.74 60.27
C LYS A 264 -36.29 -40.95 60.40
N GLY A 265 -36.18 -40.10 61.43
CA GLY A 265 -35.03 -39.20 61.60
C GLY A 265 -33.67 -39.91 61.70
N ALA A 266 -33.59 -41.03 62.43
CA ALA A 266 -32.33 -41.74 62.67
C ALA A 266 -31.71 -42.36 61.39
N ALA A 267 -32.54 -42.89 60.47
CA ALA A 267 -32.06 -43.45 59.21
C ALA A 267 -31.49 -42.37 58.27
N LYS A 268 -32.12 -41.18 58.25
CA LYS A 268 -31.64 -40.05 57.45
C LYS A 268 -30.33 -39.45 57.97
N VAL A 269 -30.05 -39.50 59.28
CA VAL A 269 -28.75 -39.07 59.83
C VAL A 269 -27.60 -39.96 59.35
N ILE A 270 -27.80 -41.28 59.29
CA ILE A 270 -26.80 -42.22 58.77
C ILE A 270 -26.57 -41.98 57.26
N GLU A 271 -27.65 -41.73 56.52
CA GLU A 271 -27.59 -41.37 55.10
C GLU A 271 -26.83 -40.04 54.89
N TRP A 272 -27.07 -39.02 55.73
CA TRP A 272 -26.32 -37.77 55.71
C TRP A 272 -24.84 -37.96 56.01
N HIS A 273 -24.46 -38.83 56.96
CA HIS A 273 -23.04 -39.14 57.20
C HIS A 273 -22.36 -39.79 56.00
N LYS A 274 -23.00 -40.78 55.35
CA LYS A 274 -22.49 -41.34 54.08
C LYS A 274 -22.37 -40.28 52.99
N ARG A 275 -23.37 -39.40 52.86
CA ARG A 275 -23.38 -38.31 51.88
C ARG A 275 -22.25 -37.30 52.13
N ILE A 276 -21.96 -36.98 53.40
CA ILE A 276 -20.85 -36.11 53.81
C ILE A 276 -19.50 -36.75 53.46
N GLU A 277 -19.32 -38.05 53.71
CA GLU A 277 -18.08 -38.76 53.36
C GLU A 277 -17.87 -38.83 51.84
N GLU A 278 -18.93 -39.09 51.07
CA GLU A 278 -18.90 -39.05 49.61
C GLU A 278 -18.56 -37.66 49.07
N ILE A 279 -19.13 -36.60 49.67
CA ILE A 279 -18.83 -35.20 49.31
C ILE A 279 -17.36 -34.88 49.61
N ARG A 280 -16.83 -35.26 50.78
CA ARG A 280 -15.41 -35.07 51.12
C ARG A 280 -14.48 -35.77 50.13
N LEU A 281 -14.81 -36.99 49.72
CA LEU A 281 -14.06 -37.72 48.70
C LEU A 281 -14.13 -37.05 47.31
N LYS A 282 -15.30 -36.54 46.92
CA LYS A 282 -15.47 -35.78 45.67
C LYS A 282 -14.70 -34.47 45.72
N ASP A 283 -14.72 -33.76 46.84
CA ASP A 283 -14.01 -32.50 47.03
C ASP A 283 -12.49 -32.68 46.95
N LEU A 284 -11.93 -33.72 47.59
CA LEU A 284 -10.52 -34.08 47.44
C LEU A 284 -10.14 -34.42 45.98
N LYS A 285 -11.01 -35.11 45.23
CA LYS A 285 -10.79 -35.41 43.81
C LYS A 285 -10.83 -34.14 42.95
N LEU A 286 -11.79 -33.25 43.21
CA LEU A 286 -11.91 -31.98 42.50
C LEU A 286 -10.73 -31.06 42.81
N ASN A 287 -10.29 -30.94 44.06
CA ASN A 287 -9.12 -30.15 44.45
C ASN A 287 -7.83 -30.65 43.77
N ARG A 288 -7.65 -31.97 43.64
CA ARG A 288 -6.54 -32.56 42.85
C ARG A 288 -6.63 -32.23 41.35
N ASN A 289 -7.83 -32.10 40.80
CA ASN A 289 -8.00 -31.71 39.41
C ASN A 289 -7.80 -30.20 39.21
N ILE A 290 -8.27 -29.37 40.15
CA ILE A 290 -8.09 -27.91 40.16
C ILE A 290 -6.60 -27.55 40.23
N THR A 291 -5.82 -28.24 41.04
CA THR A 291 -4.35 -28.06 41.12
C THR A 291 -3.65 -28.41 39.81
N LYS A 292 -3.99 -29.54 39.20
CA LYS A 292 -3.48 -29.91 37.86
C LYS A 292 -3.84 -28.89 36.78
N LEU A 293 -5.08 -28.39 36.77
CA LEU A 293 -5.50 -27.37 35.82
C LEU A 293 -4.78 -26.04 36.07
N HIS A 294 -4.56 -25.66 37.33
CA HIS A 294 -3.76 -24.47 37.66
C HIS A 294 -2.32 -24.57 37.18
N GLU A 295 -1.68 -25.74 37.32
CA GLU A 295 -0.33 -25.97 36.81
C GLU A 295 -0.29 -25.90 35.28
N GLN A 296 -1.30 -26.46 34.60
CA GLN A 296 -1.44 -26.35 33.14
C GLN A 296 -1.64 -24.90 32.69
N ILE A 297 -2.50 -24.14 33.36
CA ILE A 297 -2.73 -22.72 33.06
C ILE A 297 -1.42 -21.94 33.24
N LYS A 298 -0.68 -22.13 34.34
CA LYS A 298 0.61 -21.48 34.56
C LYS A 298 1.64 -21.81 33.48
N PHE A 299 1.69 -23.07 33.05
CA PHE A 299 2.58 -23.48 31.96
C PHE A 299 2.22 -22.77 30.65
N LEU A 300 0.93 -22.78 30.28
CA LEU A 300 0.45 -22.11 29.06
C LEU A 300 0.68 -20.59 29.13
N GLU A 301 0.41 -19.94 30.26
CA GLU A 301 0.71 -18.51 30.46
C GLU A 301 2.20 -18.20 30.31
N SER A 302 3.09 -19.07 30.81
CA SER A 302 4.53 -18.91 30.64
C SER A 302 4.98 -19.07 29.19
N LEU A 303 4.39 -20.02 28.46
CA LEU A 303 4.64 -20.21 27.03
C LEU A 303 4.17 -18.99 26.25
N ASN A 304 2.97 -18.50 26.53
CA ASN A 304 2.39 -17.31 25.90
C ASN A 304 3.28 -16.08 26.10
N LYS A 305 3.73 -15.83 27.34
CA LYS A 305 4.64 -14.73 27.65
C LYS A 305 5.96 -14.84 26.89
N ASN A 306 6.59 -16.02 26.88
CA ASN A 306 7.84 -16.22 26.16
C ASN A 306 7.69 -15.96 24.67
N GLN A 307 6.56 -16.39 24.13
CA GLN A 307 6.27 -16.19 22.73
C GLN A 307 5.90 -14.73 22.39
N GLU A 308 5.15 -14.02 23.25
CA GLU A 308 4.94 -12.58 23.14
C GLU A 308 6.27 -11.81 23.13
N HIS A 309 7.22 -12.21 23.99
CA HIS A 309 8.57 -11.62 24.00
C HIS A 309 9.31 -11.90 22.68
N SER A 310 9.14 -13.09 22.10
CA SER A 310 9.70 -13.41 20.80
C SER A 310 9.06 -12.59 19.68
N LEU A 311 7.74 -12.38 19.70
CA LEU A 311 7.04 -11.55 18.74
C LEU A 311 7.51 -10.10 18.80
N VAL A 312 7.61 -9.53 20.01
CA VAL A 312 8.10 -8.15 20.20
C VAL A 312 9.53 -8.00 19.66
N ARG A 313 10.43 -8.97 19.91
CA ARG A 313 11.79 -8.94 19.35
C ARG A 313 11.79 -8.96 17.81
N LEU A 314 10.95 -9.79 17.19
CA LEU A 314 10.84 -9.86 15.73
C LEU A 314 10.23 -8.57 15.14
N GLU A 315 9.26 -7.96 15.82
CA GLU A 315 8.71 -6.66 15.45
C GLU A 315 9.76 -5.55 15.52
N GLU A 316 10.54 -5.51 16.60
CA GLU A 316 11.66 -4.58 16.76
C GLU A 316 12.73 -4.76 15.68
N GLU A 317 13.05 -6.02 15.32
CA GLU A 317 13.97 -6.33 14.22
C GLU A 317 13.44 -5.89 12.86
N ASN A 318 12.16 -6.13 12.56
CA ASN A 318 11.52 -5.66 11.33
C ASN A 318 11.55 -4.13 11.21
N VAL A 319 11.22 -3.42 12.29
CA VAL A 319 11.28 -1.95 12.31
C VAL A 319 12.72 -1.46 12.13
N ARG A 320 13.69 -2.11 12.78
CA ARG A 320 15.11 -1.80 12.63
C ARG A 320 15.59 -2.01 11.20
N MET A 321 15.23 -3.12 10.56
CA MET A 321 15.57 -3.43 9.18
C MET A 321 14.93 -2.43 8.21
N ALA A 322 13.64 -2.12 8.38
CA ALA A 322 12.94 -1.11 7.56
C ALA A 322 13.64 0.25 7.66
N LYS A 323 13.98 0.69 8.87
CA LYS A 323 14.72 1.94 9.08
C LYS A 323 16.08 1.94 8.37
N GLN A 324 16.84 0.85 8.44
CA GLN A 324 18.12 0.75 7.72
C GLN A 324 17.93 0.79 6.21
N HIS A 325 16.87 0.22 5.66
CA HIS A 325 16.57 0.31 4.23
C HIS A 325 16.22 1.74 3.83
N GLU A 326 15.40 2.45 4.60
CA GLU A 326 15.09 3.86 4.38
C GLU A 326 16.35 4.75 4.46
N GLU A 327 17.20 4.54 5.47
CA GLU A 327 18.47 5.27 5.62
C GLU A 327 19.41 5.03 4.44
N ARG A 328 19.55 3.77 3.99
CA ARG A 328 20.32 3.46 2.77
C ARG A 328 19.71 4.20 1.59
N GLN A 329 18.40 4.09 1.37
CA GLN A 329 17.75 4.72 0.23
C GLN A 329 17.95 6.25 0.19
N LEU A 330 17.87 6.91 1.34
CA LEU A 330 18.18 8.34 1.46
C LEU A 330 19.64 8.67 1.09
N LEU A 331 20.60 7.83 1.49
CA LEU A 331 22.01 8.01 1.11
C LEU A 331 22.22 7.84 -0.39
N TRP A 332 21.53 6.89 -1.02
CA TRP A 332 21.56 6.70 -2.47
C TRP A 332 20.99 7.91 -3.21
N ASP A 333 19.85 8.44 -2.76
CA ASP A 333 19.23 9.64 -3.33
C ASP A 333 20.14 10.86 -3.20
N GLN A 334 20.76 11.06 -2.02
CA GLN A 334 21.71 12.14 -1.80
C GLN A 334 22.92 12.03 -2.74
N ARG A 335 23.47 10.81 -2.88
CA ARG A 335 24.59 10.56 -3.80
C ARG A 335 24.20 10.83 -5.25
N GLU A 336 22.99 10.47 -5.66
CA GLU A 336 22.49 10.72 -7.01
C GLU A 336 22.36 12.23 -7.28
N VAL A 337 21.81 13.01 -6.34
CA VAL A 337 21.74 14.47 -6.44
C VAL A 337 23.12 15.12 -6.51
N GLU A 338 24.10 14.62 -5.74
CA GLU A 338 25.48 15.09 -5.83
C GLU A 338 26.10 14.82 -7.22
N LEU A 339 25.87 13.62 -7.77
CA LEU A 339 26.33 13.26 -9.11
C LEU A 339 25.68 14.14 -10.18
N GLU A 340 24.37 14.42 -10.07
CA GLU A 340 23.69 15.36 -10.97
C GLU A 340 24.27 16.77 -10.91
N ARG A 341 24.58 17.27 -9.72
CA ARG A 341 25.26 18.57 -9.56
C ARG A 341 26.65 18.56 -10.19
N SER A 342 27.39 17.44 -10.09
CA SER A 342 28.70 17.32 -10.72
C SER A 342 28.61 17.28 -12.24
N LEU A 343 27.62 16.54 -12.80
CA LEU A 343 27.35 16.50 -14.23
C LEU A 343 26.92 17.87 -14.75
N ALA A 344 26.05 18.59 -14.04
CA ALA A 344 25.66 19.95 -14.40
C ALA A 344 26.86 20.91 -14.44
N LYS A 345 27.80 20.79 -13.50
CA LYS A 345 29.04 21.57 -13.50
C LYS A 345 29.96 21.22 -14.67
N LEU A 346 30.13 19.93 -14.98
CA LEU A 346 30.95 19.48 -16.11
C LEU A 346 30.34 19.93 -17.45
N GLU A 347 29.01 19.85 -17.59
CA GLU A 347 28.30 20.35 -18.77
C GLU A 347 28.46 21.87 -18.91
N GLN A 348 28.37 22.60 -17.80
CA GLN A 348 28.62 24.05 -17.81
C GLN A 348 30.07 24.36 -18.20
N GLN A 349 31.04 23.64 -17.65
CA GLN A 349 32.45 23.78 -18.03
C GLN A 349 32.68 23.46 -19.51
N GLN A 350 32.03 22.42 -20.04
CA GLN A 350 32.12 22.07 -21.46
C GLN A 350 31.48 23.16 -22.35
N ALA A 351 30.34 23.71 -21.95
CA ALA A 351 29.70 24.81 -22.66
C ALA A 351 30.57 26.09 -22.62
N ASP A 352 31.17 26.40 -21.47
CA ASP A 352 32.08 27.53 -21.30
C ASP A 352 33.36 27.33 -22.11
N MET A 353 33.90 26.11 -22.17
CA MET A 353 35.05 25.77 -23.02
C MET A 353 34.73 25.89 -24.50
N ALA A 354 33.55 25.43 -24.94
CA ALA A 354 33.10 25.58 -26.33
C ALA A 354 32.92 27.06 -26.70
N GLN A 355 32.33 27.87 -25.80
CA GLN A 355 32.24 29.31 -25.98
C GLN A 355 33.61 30.00 -25.97
N ALA A 356 34.53 29.56 -25.12
CA ALA A 356 35.89 30.07 -25.10
C ALA A 356 36.63 29.72 -26.40
N ALA A 357 36.49 28.50 -26.91
CA ALA A 357 37.07 28.07 -28.18
C ALA A 357 36.53 28.89 -29.36
N LEU A 358 35.21 29.14 -29.41
CA LEU A 358 34.59 30.02 -30.41
C LEU A 358 35.15 31.45 -30.32
N ARG A 359 35.26 32.01 -29.10
CA ARG A 359 35.87 33.33 -28.90
C ARG A 359 37.35 33.36 -29.24
N PHE A 360 38.07 32.27 -29.03
CA PHE A 360 39.46 32.13 -29.44
C PHE A 360 39.57 32.11 -30.95
N GLU A 361 38.74 31.34 -31.65
CA GLU A 361 38.68 31.30 -33.11
C GLU A 361 38.32 32.67 -33.72
N GLU A 362 37.36 33.38 -33.13
CA GLU A 362 37.02 34.77 -33.47
C GLU A 362 38.19 35.74 -33.20
N ALA A 363 38.98 35.50 -32.14
CA ALA A 363 40.10 36.35 -31.75
C ALA A 363 41.42 36.03 -32.47
N THR A 364 41.62 34.81 -32.98
CA THR A 364 42.84 34.38 -33.70
C THR A 364 42.68 34.39 -35.21
N GLY A 365 41.44 34.29 -35.72
CA GLY A 365 41.15 34.29 -37.17
C GLY A 365 41.69 33.04 -37.89
N SER A 366 41.05 32.64 -38.99
CA SER A 366 41.59 31.60 -39.87
C SER A 366 42.86 32.07 -40.61
N VAL A 367 43.72 31.13 -41.03
CA VAL A 367 44.87 31.46 -41.90
C VAL A 367 44.33 31.85 -43.29
N PRO A 368 44.85 32.90 -43.96
CA PRO A 368 44.43 33.24 -45.32
C PRO A 368 44.62 32.04 -46.27
N ASP A 369 43.63 31.74 -47.10
CA ASP A 369 43.64 30.58 -47.99
C ASP A 369 44.86 30.63 -48.94
N PRO A 370 45.78 29.64 -48.87
CA PRO A 370 47.03 29.64 -49.64
C PRO A 370 46.83 29.56 -51.15
N ASN A 371 45.61 29.26 -51.62
CA ASN A 371 45.27 29.19 -53.04
C ASN A 371 44.90 30.55 -53.68
N LEU A 372 44.72 31.61 -52.88
CA LEU A 372 44.42 32.94 -53.39
C LEU A 372 45.69 33.65 -53.91
N PRO A 373 45.60 34.58 -54.87
CA PRO A 373 46.74 35.40 -55.25
C PRO A 373 47.36 36.13 -54.05
N ILE A 374 48.70 36.24 -54.01
CA ILE A 374 49.46 36.84 -52.88
C ILE A 374 48.93 38.23 -52.49
N ALA A 375 48.50 39.03 -53.46
CA ALA A 375 47.92 40.35 -53.21
C ALA A 375 46.65 40.27 -52.34
N ASN A 376 45.76 39.30 -52.60
CA ASN A 376 44.52 39.10 -51.86
C ASN A 376 44.80 38.48 -50.48
N GLN A 377 45.77 37.56 -50.41
CA GLN A 377 46.24 37.01 -49.12
C GLN A 377 46.80 38.12 -48.21
N LEU A 378 47.57 39.06 -48.78
CA LEU A 378 48.13 40.20 -48.05
C LEU A 378 47.07 41.22 -47.64
N GLU A 379 46.10 41.56 -48.51
CA GLU A 379 44.98 42.43 -48.14
C GLU A 379 44.13 41.82 -47.01
N GLU A 380 43.87 40.53 -47.08
CA GLU A 380 43.11 39.80 -46.07
C GLU A 380 43.89 39.67 -44.75
N ALA A 381 45.20 39.41 -44.81
CA ALA A 381 46.09 39.46 -43.65
C ALA A 381 46.15 40.86 -43.02
N ILE A 382 46.25 41.93 -43.82
CA ILE A 382 46.27 43.32 -43.34
C ILE A 382 44.93 43.69 -42.69
N ARG A 383 43.81 43.29 -43.29
CA ARG A 383 42.48 43.51 -42.72
C ARG A 383 42.33 42.78 -41.38
N ARG A 384 42.75 41.52 -41.30
CA ARG A 384 42.75 40.73 -40.05
C ARG A 384 43.66 41.33 -38.99
N ILE A 385 44.87 41.77 -39.35
CA ILE A 385 45.78 42.48 -38.43
C ILE A 385 45.09 43.74 -37.87
N LYS A 386 44.39 44.52 -38.70
CA LYS A 386 43.64 45.70 -38.23
C LYS A 386 42.51 45.32 -37.28
N ASP A 387 41.80 44.23 -37.53
CA ASP A 387 40.72 43.76 -36.67
C ASP A 387 41.26 43.16 -35.35
N HIS A 388 42.34 42.38 -35.38
CA HIS A 388 43.05 41.95 -34.17
C HIS A 388 43.57 43.12 -33.35
N VAL A 389 44.09 44.19 -33.98
CA VAL A 389 44.51 45.41 -33.27
C VAL A 389 43.33 46.06 -32.55
N LYS A 390 42.14 46.13 -33.17
CA LYS A 390 40.92 46.64 -32.50
C LYS A 390 40.53 45.77 -31.31
N ILE A 391 40.55 44.44 -31.47
CA ILE A 391 40.23 43.49 -30.39
C ILE A 391 41.24 43.62 -29.24
N ILE A 392 42.54 43.69 -29.54
CA ILE A 392 43.60 43.87 -28.53
C ILE A 392 43.41 45.19 -27.76
N ILE A 393 43.03 46.27 -28.44
CA ILE A 393 42.72 47.55 -27.79
C ILE A 393 41.49 47.42 -26.89
N GLY A 394 40.43 46.76 -27.36
CA GLY A 394 39.23 46.44 -26.57
C GLY A 394 39.54 45.63 -25.32
N CYS A 395 40.25 44.50 -25.48
CA CYS A 395 40.70 43.67 -24.38
C CYS A 395 41.62 44.43 -23.41
N ARG A 396 42.52 45.29 -23.89
CA ARG A 396 43.35 46.15 -23.02
C ARG A 396 42.50 47.11 -22.20
N HIS A 397 41.44 47.67 -22.78
CA HIS A 397 40.52 48.57 -22.07
C HIS A 397 39.71 47.81 -21.02
N GLU A 398 39.16 46.64 -21.36
CA GLU A 398 38.45 45.78 -20.40
C GLU A 398 39.37 45.30 -19.27
N ASN A 399 40.61 44.91 -19.57
CA ASN A 399 41.59 44.51 -18.55
C ASN A 399 41.90 45.67 -17.59
N LYS A 400 41.91 46.91 -18.10
CA LYS A 400 42.08 48.12 -17.27
C LYS A 400 40.87 48.32 -16.35
N ASN A 401 39.65 48.17 -16.87
CA ASN A 401 38.42 48.31 -16.09
C ASN A 401 38.25 47.19 -15.05
N LEU A 402 38.62 45.95 -15.39
CA LEU A 402 38.63 44.85 -14.43
C LEU A 402 39.68 45.06 -13.33
N LYS A 403 40.86 45.62 -13.67
CA LYS A 403 41.85 46.00 -12.66
C LYS A 403 41.33 47.05 -11.70
N THR A 404 40.62 48.08 -12.18
CA THR A 404 40.02 49.10 -11.31
C THR A 404 38.92 48.50 -10.42
N GLN A 405 38.06 47.65 -10.95
CA GLN A 405 37.04 46.94 -10.15
C GLN A 405 37.66 46.02 -9.09
N VAL A 406 38.73 45.30 -9.42
CA VAL A 406 39.46 44.47 -8.45
C VAL A 406 40.07 45.32 -7.34
N THR A 407 40.62 46.51 -7.64
CA THR A 407 41.13 47.41 -6.60
C THR A 407 40.02 47.98 -5.73
N GLU A 408 38.88 48.34 -6.30
CA GLU A 408 37.71 48.82 -5.54
C GLU A 408 37.14 47.75 -4.62
N LEU A 409 36.98 46.51 -5.11
CA LEU A 409 36.50 45.38 -4.31
C LEU A 409 37.48 44.99 -3.22
N LYS A 410 38.80 45.05 -3.47
CA LYS A 410 39.81 44.85 -2.43
C LYS A 410 39.71 45.90 -1.34
N HIS A 411 39.57 47.17 -1.70
CA HIS A 411 39.38 48.26 -0.75
C HIS A 411 38.09 48.06 0.07
N ALA A 412 36.97 47.70 -0.57
CA ALA A 412 35.72 47.41 0.11
C ALA A 412 35.85 46.21 1.07
N LEU A 413 36.57 45.16 0.69
CA LEU A 413 36.85 44.01 1.55
C LEU A 413 37.69 44.41 2.77
N GLU A 414 38.72 45.23 2.59
CA GLU A 414 39.54 45.77 3.68
C GLU A 414 38.71 46.66 4.62
N GLU A 415 37.82 47.50 4.10
CA GLU A 415 36.87 48.27 4.91
C GLU A 415 35.90 47.37 5.70
N HIS A 416 35.38 46.30 5.08
CA HIS A 416 34.50 45.37 5.77
C HIS A 416 35.24 44.56 6.83
N ALA A 417 36.47 44.12 6.54
CA ALA A 417 37.32 43.44 7.50
C ALA A 417 37.63 44.35 8.70
N THR A 418 38.01 45.60 8.45
CA THR A 418 38.26 46.58 9.52
C THR A 418 36.99 46.87 10.33
N LYS A 419 35.83 47.10 9.70
CA LYS A 419 34.53 47.23 10.39
C LYS A 419 34.20 45.99 11.23
N ASN A 420 34.46 44.79 10.72
CA ASN A 420 34.20 43.55 11.47
C ASN A 420 35.14 43.42 12.69
N THR A 421 36.42 43.78 12.55
CA THR A 421 37.34 43.81 13.70
C THR A 421 36.95 44.87 14.73
N GLN A 422 36.45 46.03 14.29
CA GLN A 422 35.91 47.07 15.18
C GLN A 422 34.65 46.57 15.90
N ASN A 423 33.72 45.93 15.19
CA ASN A 423 32.54 45.30 15.79
C ASN A 423 32.92 44.22 16.80
N ALA A 424 33.92 43.38 16.49
CA ALA A 424 34.42 42.37 17.42
C ALA A 424 35.05 43.00 18.68
N LYS A 425 35.75 44.13 18.56
CA LYS A 425 36.25 44.91 19.69
C LYS A 425 35.09 45.46 20.53
N ILE A 426 34.09 46.07 19.90
CA ILE A 426 32.88 46.58 20.59
C ILE A 426 32.15 45.43 21.30
N ILE A 427 31.97 44.28 20.65
CA ILE A 427 31.35 43.09 21.26
C ILE A 427 32.17 42.62 22.46
N ASN A 428 33.50 42.60 22.38
CA ASN A 428 34.35 42.25 23.50
C ASN A 428 34.31 43.28 24.63
N GLU A 429 34.25 44.57 24.33
CA GLU A 429 34.07 45.64 25.32
C GLU A 429 32.70 45.58 25.99
N LEU A 430 31.63 45.32 25.22
CA LEU A 430 30.27 45.11 25.74
C LEU A 430 30.19 43.85 26.59
N ARG A 431 30.85 42.77 26.19
CA ARG A 431 31.03 41.58 27.03
C ARG A 431 31.73 41.99 28.31
N LEU A 432 32.86 42.71 28.24
CA LEU A 432 33.62 43.21 29.40
C LEU A 432 32.78 44.05 30.38
N ARG A 433 31.84 44.85 29.87
CA ARG A 433 30.91 45.67 30.66
C ARG A 433 29.73 44.91 31.28
N LEU A 434 29.42 43.68 30.83
CA LEU A 434 28.40 42.85 31.50
C LEU A 434 28.93 42.40 32.87
N PRO A 435 28.19 42.69 33.97
CA PRO A 435 28.53 42.24 35.32
C PRO A 435 28.73 40.71 35.36
N VAL A 436 29.70 40.26 36.16
CA VAL A 436 30.05 38.82 36.27
C VAL A 436 28.82 37.97 36.64
N SER A 437 27.88 38.50 37.45
CA SER A 437 26.60 37.83 37.74
C SER A 437 25.71 37.59 36.52
N GLU A 438 25.65 38.51 35.56
CA GLU A 438 24.83 38.33 34.35
C GLU A 438 25.50 37.40 33.34
N ARG A 439 26.84 37.43 33.25
CA ARG A 439 27.57 36.45 32.44
C ARG A 439 27.43 35.04 32.98
N LEU A 440 27.56 34.89 34.30
CA LEU A 440 27.36 33.62 34.98
C LEU A 440 25.91 33.16 34.86
N ALA A 441 24.92 34.05 34.96
CA ALA A 441 23.52 33.69 34.74
C ALA A 441 23.23 33.21 33.31
N VAL A 442 23.87 33.80 32.28
CA VAL A 442 23.74 33.34 30.89
C VAL A 442 24.43 31.99 30.68
N THR A 443 25.64 31.80 31.21
CA THR A 443 26.32 30.49 31.14
C THR A 443 25.62 29.43 31.97
N GLU A 444 25.05 29.79 33.12
CA GLU A 444 24.28 28.90 34.00
C GLU A 444 22.89 28.59 33.42
N HIS A 445 22.29 29.50 32.64
CA HIS A 445 21.07 29.24 31.88
C HIS A 445 21.35 28.28 30.71
N VAL A 446 22.50 28.45 30.02
CA VAL A 446 22.97 27.53 28.98
C VAL A 446 23.33 26.17 29.58
N GLU A 447 24.03 26.12 30.72
CA GLU A 447 24.35 24.88 31.43
C GLU A 447 23.12 24.20 32.01
N ARG A 448 22.11 24.93 32.50
CA ARG A 448 20.81 24.36 32.91
C ARG A 448 20.00 23.84 31.73
N LEU A 449 20.12 24.42 30.54
CA LEU A 449 19.51 23.86 29.32
C LEU A 449 20.22 22.57 28.87
N VAL A 450 21.51 22.42 29.19
CA VAL A 450 22.31 21.22 28.90
C VAL A 450 22.17 20.13 29.97
N THR A 451 21.97 20.49 31.24
CA THR A 451 21.95 19.55 32.39
C THR A 451 20.57 19.20 32.94
N ARG A 452 19.49 19.86 32.49
CA ARG A 452 18.13 19.38 32.73
C ARG A 452 18.02 17.96 32.15
N PRO A 453 17.38 16.99 32.82
CA PRO A 453 17.24 15.64 32.28
C PRO A 453 16.51 15.74 30.95
N GLN A 454 17.29 15.73 29.88
CA GLN A 454 16.84 15.82 28.51
C GLN A 454 15.87 14.67 28.28
N ASP A 455 14.68 15.03 27.80
CA ASP A 455 13.68 14.07 27.34
C ASP A 455 14.38 12.96 26.53
N TYR A 456 13.87 11.74 26.63
CA TYR A 456 14.41 10.59 25.88
C TYR A 456 14.59 10.91 24.38
N GLU A 457 13.74 11.78 23.85
CA GLU A 457 13.83 12.33 22.49
C GLU A 457 15.04 13.25 22.26
N ALA A 458 15.43 14.10 23.22
CA ALA A 458 16.59 14.98 23.10
C ALA A 458 17.92 14.20 23.18
N LYS A 459 18.01 13.15 24.01
CA LYS A 459 19.17 12.23 23.99
C LYS A 459 19.24 11.43 22.69
N LYS A 460 18.10 10.97 22.18
CA LYS A 460 18.03 10.25 20.90
C LYS A 460 18.36 11.19 19.73
N ALA A 461 17.93 12.44 19.77
CA ALA A 461 18.27 13.47 18.79
C ALA A 461 19.77 13.82 18.84
N LEU A 462 20.37 13.90 20.03
CA LEU A 462 21.81 14.10 20.20
C LEU A 462 22.61 12.91 19.66
N GLN A 463 22.16 11.69 19.91
CA GLN A 463 22.82 10.47 19.41
C GLN A 463 22.68 10.35 17.89
N VAL A 464 21.53 10.72 17.33
CA VAL A 464 21.33 10.84 15.89
C VAL A 464 22.25 11.91 15.32
N ALA A 465 22.36 13.09 15.95
CA ALA A 465 23.26 14.16 15.55
C ALA A 465 24.74 13.75 15.60
N GLN A 466 25.15 12.98 16.62
CA GLN A 466 26.51 12.43 16.72
C GLN A 466 26.77 11.39 15.64
N SER A 467 25.78 10.54 15.32
CA SER A 467 25.88 9.57 14.23
C SER A 467 25.92 10.23 12.85
N THR A 468 25.18 11.33 12.64
CA THR A 468 25.22 12.11 11.39
C THR A 468 26.52 12.88 11.26
N ILE A 469 27.06 13.44 12.35
CA ILE A 469 28.40 14.06 12.35
C ILE A 469 29.48 13.03 12.00
N SER A 470 29.42 11.83 12.58
CA SER A 470 30.36 10.75 12.26
C SER A 470 30.25 10.30 10.80
N SER A 471 29.03 10.17 10.27
CA SER A 471 28.78 9.87 8.86
C SER A 471 29.28 10.97 7.93
N LEU A 472 29.08 12.25 8.29
CA LEU A 472 29.59 13.40 7.54
C LEU A 472 31.13 13.45 7.60
N GLN A 473 31.76 13.13 8.72
CA GLN A 473 33.22 13.01 8.83
C GLN A 473 33.78 11.88 7.97
N GLN A 474 33.10 10.72 7.91
CA GLN A 474 33.46 9.65 6.98
C GLN A 474 33.27 10.04 5.50
N MET A 475 32.27 10.88 5.21
CA MET A 475 32.05 11.38 3.86
C MET A 475 33.11 12.42 3.45
N ILE A 476 33.52 13.28 4.38
CA ILE A 476 34.61 14.25 4.20
C ILE A 476 35.92 13.52 3.93
N THR A 477 36.28 12.53 4.76
CA THR A 477 37.49 11.73 4.56
C THR A 477 37.50 11.00 3.22
N LYS A 478 36.37 10.39 2.80
CA LYS A 478 36.25 9.81 1.45
C LYS A 478 36.38 10.84 0.33
N LYS A 479 35.87 12.06 0.52
CA LYS A 479 36.03 13.16 -0.45
C LYS A 479 37.49 13.63 -0.48
N GLU A 480 38.16 13.74 0.65
CA GLU A 480 39.60 14.03 0.75
C GLU A 480 40.45 12.97 0.04
N GLU A 481 40.16 11.68 0.24
CA GLU A 481 40.80 10.57 -0.48
C GLU A 481 40.57 10.63 -1.99
N SER A 482 39.36 11.01 -2.44
CA SER A 482 39.08 11.18 -3.86
C SER A 482 39.81 12.37 -4.47
N ILE A 483 39.93 13.48 -3.73
CA ILE A 483 40.69 14.66 -4.16
C ILE A 483 42.17 14.32 -4.27
N LEU A 484 42.72 13.56 -3.30
CA LEU A 484 44.10 13.08 -3.36
C LEU A 484 44.37 12.24 -4.62
N LYS A 485 43.48 11.30 -4.95
CA LYS A 485 43.59 10.51 -6.19
C LYS A 485 43.55 11.38 -7.46
N TYR A 486 42.71 12.41 -7.49
CA TYR A 486 42.71 13.34 -8.63
C TYR A 486 43.96 14.22 -8.67
N GLN A 487 44.51 14.59 -7.52
CA GLN A 487 45.79 15.29 -7.45
C GLN A 487 46.95 14.41 -7.94
N GLU A 488 46.93 13.11 -7.63
CA GLU A 488 47.90 12.11 -8.12
C GLU A 488 47.80 11.92 -9.63
N LEU A 489 46.59 11.73 -10.18
CA LEU A 489 46.37 11.64 -11.64
C LEU A 489 46.81 12.91 -12.38
N LEU A 490 46.55 14.09 -11.80
CA LEU A 490 47.03 15.36 -12.36
C LEU A 490 48.55 15.49 -12.29
N LYS A 491 49.18 14.92 -11.26
CA LYS A 491 50.63 14.89 -11.14
C LYS A 491 51.24 13.91 -12.15
N GLU A 492 50.70 12.71 -12.28
CA GLU A 492 51.10 11.71 -13.27
C GLU A 492 50.99 12.27 -14.70
N SER A 493 49.88 12.94 -15.04
CA SER A 493 49.74 13.61 -16.34
C SER A 493 50.76 14.74 -16.56
N ARG A 494 51.18 15.46 -15.50
CA ARG A 494 52.23 16.48 -15.60
C ARG A 494 53.61 15.84 -15.77
N ASP A 495 53.89 14.78 -15.03
CA ASP A 495 55.15 14.04 -15.10
C ASP A 495 55.31 13.37 -16.48
N ASP A 496 54.23 12.84 -17.06
CA ASP A 496 54.21 12.30 -18.44
C ASP A 496 54.46 13.39 -19.49
N MET A 497 53.85 14.57 -19.32
CA MET A 497 54.09 15.73 -20.20
C MET A 497 55.52 16.25 -20.07
N GLU A 498 56.09 16.24 -18.87
CA GLU A 498 57.49 16.59 -18.64
C GLU A 498 58.44 15.56 -19.26
N ALA A 499 58.15 14.26 -19.15
CA ALA A 499 58.91 13.19 -19.78
C ALA A 499 58.90 13.30 -21.31
N GLN A 500 57.73 13.54 -21.92
CA GLN A 500 57.62 13.79 -23.37
C GLN A 500 58.39 15.05 -23.77
N THR A 501 58.29 16.13 -22.97
CA THR A 501 59.04 17.37 -23.23
C THR A 501 60.56 17.14 -23.15
N GLN A 502 61.02 16.29 -22.23
CA GLN A 502 62.43 15.92 -22.12
C GLN A 502 62.89 15.06 -23.31
N GLN A 503 62.06 14.12 -23.78
CA GLN A 503 62.32 13.35 -25.00
C GLN A 503 62.43 14.27 -26.22
N HIS A 504 61.49 15.19 -26.41
CA HIS A 504 61.53 16.16 -27.50
C HIS A 504 62.79 17.05 -27.41
N LYS A 505 63.19 17.48 -26.20
CA LYS A 505 64.44 18.22 -26.00
C LYS A 505 65.68 17.39 -26.35
N ALA A 506 65.69 16.09 -26.06
CA ALA A 506 66.78 15.20 -26.42
C ALA A 506 66.85 14.98 -27.94
N GLU A 507 65.71 14.82 -28.60
CA GLU A 507 65.63 14.73 -30.06
C GLU A 507 66.09 16.02 -30.75
N ILE A 508 65.67 17.19 -30.25
CA ILE A 508 66.13 18.49 -30.75
C ILE A 508 67.65 18.62 -30.60
N LYS A 509 68.21 18.23 -29.46
CA LYS A 509 69.68 18.24 -29.28
C LYS A 509 70.38 17.31 -30.26
N LEU A 510 69.86 16.10 -30.46
CA LEU A 510 70.45 15.15 -31.40
C LEU A 510 70.39 15.66 -32.85
N LEU A 511 69.31 16.35 -33.23
CA LEU A 511 69.19 17.01 -34.52
C LEU A 511 70.14 18.22 -34.65
N GLN A 512 70.31 19.01 -33.58
CA GLN A 512 71.28 20.11 -33.53
C GLN A 512 72.72 19.61 -33.63
N ASP A 513 73.07 18.55 -32.92
CA ASP A 513 74.40 17.94 -32.99
C ASP A 513 74.68 17.37 -34.39
N ARG A 514 73.67 16.79 -35.05
CA ARG A 514 73.78 16.33 -36.44
C ARG A 514 73.95 17.49 -37.42
N LEU A 515 73.22 18.59 -37.23
CA LEU A 515 73.36 19.80 -38.03
C LEU A 515 74.76 20.40 -37.86
N GLN A 516 75.26 20.51 -36.62
CA GLN A 516 76.61 20.99 -36.33
C GLN A 516 77.68 20.09 -36.96
N LEU A 517 77.49 18.76 -36.95
CA LEU A 517 78.39 17.83 -37.60
C LEU A 517 78.44 18.05 -39.13
N GLU A 518 77.27 18.27 -39.75
CA GLU A 518 77.17 18.60 -41.19
C GLU A 518 77.77 19.98 -41.51
N GLU A 519 77.55 20.97 -40.65
CA GLU A 519 78.16 22.31 -40.75
C GLU A 519 79.69 22.23 -40.62
N ASP A 520 80.23 21.48 -39.66
CA ASP A 520 81.67 21.26 -39.46
C ASP A 520 82.30 20.50 -40.64
N GLU A 521 81.59 19.53 -41.22
CA GLU A 521 82.03 18.87 -42.45
C GLU A 521 82.07 19.83 -43.64
N ALA A 522 81.06 20.70 -43.78
CA ALA A 522 81.04 21.74 -44.81
C ALA A 522 82.18 22.76 -44.61
N LEU A 523 82.45 23.15 -43.35
CA LEU A 523 83.54 24.05 -42.98
C LEU A 523 84.91 23.41 -43.20
N ARG A 524 85.08 22.11 -42.94
CA ARG A 524 86.31 21.37 -43.29
C ARG A 524 86.53 21.31 -44.80
N LYS A 525 85.47 21.08 -45.59
CA LYS A 525 85.53 21.12 -47.06
C LYS A 525 85.89 22.52 -47.57
N PHE A 526 85.33 23.57 -46.95
CA PHE A 526 85.65 24.96 -47.27
C PHE A 526 87.08 25.34 -46.89
N LYS A 527 87.55 24.96 -45.69
CA LYS A 527 88.93 25.20 -45.25
C LYS A 527 89.95 24.47 -46.12
N ALA A 528 89.68 23.24 -46.55
CA ALA A 528 90.51 22.53 -47.52
C ALA A 528 90.61 23.30 -48.85
N HIS A 529 89.50 23.89 -49.31
CA HIS A 529 89.45 24.78 -50.48
C HIS A 529 90.22 26.09 -50.27
N GLN A 530 90.20 26.64 -49.05
CA GLN A 530 90.87 27.90 -48.72
C GLN A 530 92.38 27.71 -48.51
N THR A 531 92.83 26.56 -47.99
CA THR A 531 94.26 26.21 -47.88
C THR A 531 94.92 26.05 -49.24
N ASP A 532 94.18 25.62 -50.27
CA ASP A 532 94.65 25.59 -51.66
C ASP A 532 94.84 26.99 -52.26
N VAL A 533 94.07 27.98 -51.80
CA VAL A 533 94.15 29.37 -52.27
C VAL A 533 95.24 30.15 -51.53
N ILE A 534 95.40 29.94 -50.22
CA ILE A 534 96.37 30.68 -49.38
C ILE A 534 97.83 30.25 -49.66
N ASN A 535 98.08 29.05 -50.18
CA ASN A 535 99.41 28.62 -50.62
C ASN A 535 99.93 29.34 -51.88
N SER A 536 99.15 30.24 -52.50
CA SER A 536 99.47 30.92 -53.77
C SER A 536 99.91 32.39 -53.65
N ALA A 537 99.96 32.99 -52.46
CA ALA A 537 100.39 34.38 -52.32
C ALA A 537 101.10 34.65 -50.99
N SER A 538 102.42 34.50 -50.99
CA SER A 538 103.29 34.99 -49.92
C SER A 538 103.93 36.35 -50.28
N SER A 539 103.92 37.24 -49.30
CA SER A 539 104.90 38.31 -49.03
C SER A 539 104.81 39.63 -49.80
N ALA A 540 104.35 40.69 -49.12
CA ALA A 540 105.00 42.01 -49.18
C ALA A 540 104.71 42.80 -47.89
N ARG A 541 105.74 43.50 -47.38
CA ARG A 541 105.76 44.20 -46.10
C ARG A 541 105.14 45.60 -46.22
N PRO A 542 104.27 46.05 -45.30
CA PRO A 542 103.42 47.23 -45.52
C PRO A 542 104.10 48.57 -45.19
N GLY A 543 103.83 49.60 -46.00
CA GLY A 543 104.29 50.98 -45.83
C GLY A 543 103.36 51.85 -44.95
N ASN A 544 103.76 53.10 -44.71
CA ASN A 544 103.25 53.97 -43.63
C ASN A 544 101.72 54.31 -43.64
N ARG A 545 100.98 54.09 -44.75
CA ARG A 545 99.50 54.16 -44.76
C ARG A 545 98.86 52.90 -44.17
N GLU A 546 99.49 51.76 -44.37
CA GLU A 546 99.05 50.48 -43.84
C GLU A 546 99.33 50.40 -42.33
N LEU A 547 100.31 51.15 -41.82
CA LEU A 547 100.56 51.35 -40.38
C LEU A 547 99.45 52.13 -39.65
N LYS A 548 98.85 53.16 -40.26
CA LYS A 548 97.68 53.85 -39.67
C LYS A 548 96.44 52.97 -39.67
N ARG A 549 96.21 52.25 -40.78
CA ARG A 549 95.15 51.24 -40.85
C ARG A 549 95.38 50.11 -39.86
N LEU A 550 96.64 49.73 -39.60
CA LEU A 550 97.01 48.81 -38.53
C LEU A 550 96.68 49.38 -37.14
N SER A 551 96.97 50.66 -36.86
CA SER A 551 96.60 51.29 -35.59
C SER A 551 95.09 51.35 -35.36
N GLU A 552 94.30 51.68 -36.39
CA GLU A 552 92.83 51.66 -36.30
C GLU A 552 92.29 50.22 -36.13
N LEU A 553 92.94 49.24 -36.77
CA LEU A 553 92.62 47.83 -36.58
C LEU A 553 93.06 47.32 -35.20
N GLU A 554 94.14 47.86 -34.62
CA GLU A 554 94.59 47.58 -33.26
C GLU A 554 93.62 48.18 -32.23
N GLU A 555 93.09 49.38 -32.46
CA GLU A 555 92.04 49.99 -31.62
C GLU A 555 90.73 49.18 -31.70
N LEU A 556 90.29 48.80 -32.91
CA LEU A 556 89.12 47.93 -33.08
C LEU A 556 89.34 46.53 -32.49
N ALA A 557 90.55 45.98 -32.58
CA ALA A 557 90.90 44.72 -31.95
C ALA A 557 90.85 44.85 -30.42
N ALA A 558 91.35 45.95 -29.84
CA ALA A 558 91.27 46.21 -28.41
C ALA A 558 89.82 46.40 -27.93
N GLU A 559 88.98 47.09 -28.71
CA GLU A 559 87.54 47.22 -28.43
C GLU A 559 86.84 45.85 -28.50
N GLN A 560 87.17 45.02 -29.49
CA GLN A 560 86.63 43.67 -29.62
C GLN A 560 87.12 42.75 -28.49
N GLU A 561 88.40 42.82 -28.09
CA GLU A 561 88.95 42.08 -26.97
C GLU A 561 88.27 42.47 -25.65
N ASN A 562 88.02 43.76 -25.43
CA ASN A 562 87.28 44.24 -24.26
C ASN A 562 85.81 43.79 -24.28
N ALA A 563 85.15 43.82 -25.43
CA ALA A 563 83.78 43.31 -25.58
C ALA A 563 83.70 41.80 -25.34
N LEU A 564 84.68 41.04 -25.84
CA LEU A 564 84.81 39.60 -25.62
C LEU A 564 85.11 39.28 -24.15
N ALA A 565 85.95 40.05 -23.47
CA ALA A 565 86.20 39.90 -22.04
C ALA A 565 84.92 40.14 -21.21
N ALA A 566 84.17 41.21 -21.52
CA ALA A 566 82.89 41.49 -20.87
C ALA A 566 81.83 40.40 -21.15
N ALA A 567 81.80 39.87 -22.37
CA ALA A 567 80.91 38.75 -22.72
C ALA A 567 81.33 37.44 -22.00
N ALA A 568 82.63 37.17 -21.89
CA ALA A 568 83.17 36.02 -21.17
C ALA A 568 82.85 36.09 -19.67
N GLU A 569 82.96 37.26 -19.05
CA GLU A 569 82.55 37.46 -17.65
C GLU A 569 81.04 37.25 -17.46
N ARG A 570 80.20 37.79 -18.35
CA ARG A 570 78.74 37.57 -18.29
C ARG A 570 78.39 36.09 -18.46
N TYR A 571 79.07 35.40 -19.38
CA TYR A 571 78.91 33.97 -19.59
C TYR A 571 79.35 33.17 -18.35
N GLN A 572 80.48 33.50 -17.73
CA GLN A 572 80.93 32.86 -16.49
C GLN A 572 79.93 33.08 -15.35
N ARG A 573 79.39 34.30 -15.16
CA ARG A 573 78.37 34.57 -14.14
C ARG A 573 77.11 33.74 -14.37
N SER A 574 76.58 33.74 -15.60
CA SER A 574 75.41 32.93 -15.96
C SER A 574 75.67 31.43 -15.78
N ARG A 575 76.86 30.94 -16.14
CA ARG A 575 77.27 29.54 -15.94
C ARG A 575 77.36 29.17 -14.46
N ASN A 576 77.87 30.07 -13.61
CA ASN A 576 77.95 29.85 -12.16
C ASN A 576 76.56 29.87 -11.51
N GLU A 577 75.66 30.76 -11.95
CA GLU A 577 74.26 30.79 -11.51
C GLU A 577 73.51 29.52 -11.94
N PHE A 578 73.70 29.08 -13.18
CA PHE A 578 73.15 27.81 -13.65
C PHE A 578 73.67 26.62 -12.82
N GLY A 579 74.96 26.60 -12.49
CA GLY A 579 75.54 25.59 -11.60
C GLY A 579 74.88 25.55 -10.22
N LYS A 580 74.63 26.72 -9.60
CA LYS A 580 73.92 26.81 -8.32
C LYS A 580 72.48 26.32 -8.40
N LEU A 581 71.74 26.74 -9.44
CA LEU A 581 70.36 26.29 -9.66
C LEU A 581 70.30 24.78 -9.90
N LYS A 582 71.27 24.23 -10.63
CA LYS A 582 71.36 22.79 -10.88
C LYS A 582 71.52 22.01 -9.57
N VAL A 583 72.45 22.42 -8.70
CA VAL A 583 72.66 21.77 -7.39
C VAL A 583 71.40 21.89 -6.51
N GLN A 584 70.76 23.06 -6.48
CA GLN A 584 69.51 23.23 -5.73
C GLN A 584 68.37 22.35 -6.25
N CYS A 585 68.25 22.17 -7.56
CA CYS A 585 67.29 21.24 -8.15
C CYS A 585 67.62 19.78 -7.79
N GLU A 586 68.89 19.38 -7.87
CA GLU A 586 69.33 18.03 -7.48
C GLU A 586 69.05 17.73 -6.01
N ASP A 587 69.29 18.70 -5.12
CA ASP A 587 68.97 18.59 -3.68
C ASP A 587 67.46 18.47 -3.44
N MET A 588 66.63 19.29 -4.10
CA MET A 588 65.18 19.19 -4.00
C MET A 588 64.65 17.85 -4.52
N VAL A 589 65.19 17.34 -5.63
CA VAL A 589 64.82 16.03 -6.18
C VAL A 589 65.20 14.91 -5.20
N SER A 590 66.39 14.97 -4.60
CA SER A 590 66.86 14.03 -3.58
C SER A 590 65.96 14.03 -2.33
N GLU A 591 65.52 15.21 -1.86
CA GLU A 591 64.59 15.30 -0.73
C GLU A 591 63.20 14.75 -1.06
N ILE A 592 62.68 15.04 -2.25
CA ILE A 592 61.38 14.52 -2.71
C ILE A 592 61.44 12.99 -2.84
N SER A 593 62.52 12.46 -3.42
CA SER A 593 62.75 11.02 -3.54
C SER A 593 62.78 10.33 -2.17
N LYS A 594 63.50 10.87 -1.18
CA LYS A 594 63.50 10.32 0.19
C LYS A 594 62.12 10.35 0.85
N LYS A 595 61.34 11.41 0.62
CA LYS A 595 59.96 11.52 1.14
C LYS A 595 59.04 10.50 0.48
N ALA A 596 59.22 10.23 -0.82
CA ALA A 596 58.47 9.21 -1.54
C ALA A 596 58.80 7.80 -1.00
N GLU A 597 60.09 7.46 -0.84
CA GLU A 597 60.51 6.17 -0.28
C GLU A 597 59.95 5.92 1.13
N LEU A 598 59.94 6.94 2.00
CA LEU A 598 59.35 6.85 3.34
C LEU A 598 57.82 6.67 3.30
N ALA A 599 57.13 7.27 2.34
CA ALA A 599 55.69 7.10 2.17
C ALA A 599 55.37 5.68 1.66
N GLU A 600 56.12 5.19 0.67
CA GLU A 600 56.00 3.82 0.16
C GLU A 600 56.23 2.78 1.26
N ALA A 601 57.27 2.94 2.09
CA ALA A 601 57.54 2.04 3.20
C ALA A 601 56.36 1.96 4.20
N ARG A 602 55.73 3.09 4.52
CA ARG A 602 54.54 3.14 5.40
C ARG A 602 53.33 2.49 4.77
N LEU A 603 53.12 2.68 3.47
CA LEU A 603 52.02 2.04 2.74
C LEU A 603 52.21 0.53 2.68
N LEU A 604 53.43 0.05 2.43
CA LEU A 604 53.76 -1.38 2.47
C LEU A 604 53.50 -1.99 3.85
N GLU A 605 53.85 -1.30 4.93
CA GLU A 605 53.56 -1.76 6.29
C GLU A 605 52.05 -1.81 6.56
N ARG A 606 51.30 -0.81 6.09
CA ARG A 606 49.83 -0.80 6.22
C ARG A 606 49.17 -1.91 5.41
N ILE A 607 49.65 -2.18 4.19
CA ILE A 607 49.17 -3.29 3.36
C ILE A 607 49.39 -4.61 4.08
N LYS A 608 50.60 -4.86 4.60
CA LYS A 608 50.88 -6.07 5.40
C LYS A 608 49.97 -6.20 6.62
N GLY A 609 49.69 -5.08 7.30
CA GLY A 609 48.73 -5.06 8.41
C GLY A 609 47.32 -5.47 7.99
N LEU A 610 46.85 -4.97 6.84
CA LEU A 610 45.55 -5.32 6.29
C LEU A 610 45.49 -6.76 5.78
N GLU A 611 46.57 -7.28 5.19
CA GLU A 611 46.69 -8.68 4.79
C GLU A 611 46.57 -9.62 6.01
N ASN A 612 47.27 -9.32 7.10
CA ASN A 612 47.17 -10.08 8.35
C ASN A 612 45.75 -10.01 8.96
N GLU A 613 45.11 -8.83 8.94
CA GLU A 613 43.71 -8.69 9.39
C GLU A 613 42.75 -9.51 8.52
N LEU A 614 42.99 -9.55 7.21
CA LEU A 614 42.18 -10.32 6.25
C LEU A 614 42.34 -11.82 6.51
N GLU A 615 43.56 -12.31 6.66
CA GLU A 615 43.84 -13.71 7.00
C GLU A 615 43.18 -14.11 8.33
N SER A 616 43.25 -13.25 9.36
CA SER A 616 42.57 -13.51 10.63
C SER A 616 41.05 -13.56 10.49
N ARG A 617 40.45 -12.67 9.69
CA ARG A 617 39.00 -12.70 9.42
C ARG A 617 38.61 -13.94 8.62
N GLU A 618 39.39 -14.34 7.63
CA GLU A 618 39.16 -15.57 6.88
C GLU A 618 39.23 -16.81 7.77
N GLN A 619 40.20 -16.88 8.67
CA GLN A 619 40.29 -17.97 9.64
C GLN A 619 39.05 -18.02 10.55
N ASN A 620 38.62 -16.88 11.08
CA ASN A 620 37.38 -16.81 11.88
C ASN A 620 36.15 -17.25 11.08
N LEU A 621 36.03 -16.87 9.81
CA LEU A 621 34.94 -17.31 8.94
C LEU A 621 35.00 -18.83 8.71
N ARG A 622 36.19 -19.41 8.51
CA ARG A 622 36.36 -20.87 8.39
C ARG A 622 35.99 -21.61 9.68
N GLU A 623 36.24 -21.04 10.84
CA GLU A 623 35.84 -21.62 12.12
C GLU A 623 34.31 -21.55 12.31
N ARG A 624 33.69 -20.41 12.02
CA ARG A 624 32.22 -20.25 12.10
C ARG A 624 31.46 -21.08 11.09
N THR A 625 32.00 -21.30 9.90
CA THR A 625 31.38 -22.18 8.90
C THR A 625 31.38 -23.63 9.38
N LYS A 626 32.48 -24.12 9.95
CA LYS A 626 32.54 -25.45 10.59
C LYS A 626 31.55 -25.59 11.76
N GLU A 627 31.43 -24.57 12.61
CA GLU A 627 30.44 -24.58 13.69
C GLU A 627 29.01 -24.69 13.15
N ASN A 628 28.69 -23.96 12.08
CA ASN A 628 27.37 -24.07 11.44
C ASN A 628 27.14 -25.44 10.82
N GLU A 629 28.15 -26.04 10.17
CA GLU A 629 28.07 -27.40 9.62
C GLU A 629 27.74 -28.42 10.72
N VAL A 630 28.45 -28.38 11.84
CA VAL A 630 28.18 -29.25 12.99
C VAL A 630 26.75 -29.05 13.53
N LEU A 631 26.32 -27.79 13.70
CA LEU A 631 24.96 -27.49 14.16
C LEU A 631 23.89 -27.96 13.17
N THR A 632 24.16 -27.91 11.86
CA THR A 632 23.25 -28.46 10.84
C THR A 632 23.17 -29.97 10.91
N GLU A 633 24.29 -30.67 11.08
CA GLU A 633 24.33 -32.12 11.27
C GLU A 633 23.57 -32.54 12.55
N GLU A 634 23.72 -31.80 13.65
CA GLU A 634 22.98 -32.03 14.91
C GLU A 634 21.47 -31.82 14.72
N LEU A 635 21.07 -30.78 14.00
CA LEU A 635 19.66 -30.51 13.67
C LEU A 635 19.06 -31.59 12.78
N GLU A 636 19.80 -32.06 11.77
CA GLU A 636 19.38 -33.15 10.90
C GLU A 636 19.26 -34.46 11.68
N ALA A 637 20.22 -34.80 12.55
CA ALA A 637 20.14 -35.96 13.42
C ALA A 637 18.92 -35.90 14.36
N ALA A 638 18.62 -34.72 14.93
CA ALA A 638 17.42 -34.51 15.76
C ALA A 638 16.12 -34.64 14.95
N ARG A 639 16.09 -34.14 13.71
CA ARG A 639 14.95 -34.32 12.79
C ARG A 639 14.76 -35.79 12.42
N GLU A 640 15.81 -36.48 12.02
CA GLU A 640 15.75 -37.91 11.70
C GLU A 640 15.30 -38.75 12.90
N ALA A 641 15.74 -38.42 14.12
CA ALA A 641 15.27 -39.07 15.34
C ALA A 641 13.77 -38.84 15.59
N ASN A 642 13.26 -37.66 15.25
CA ASN A 642 11.84 -37.31 15.36
C ASN A 642 11.00 -37.94 14.23
N GLU A 643 11.56 -38.08 13.03
CA GLU A 643 10.91 -38.69 11.86
C GLU A 643 10.89 -40.23 11.92
N ARG A 644 11.91 -40.88 12.51
CA ARG A 644 12.03 -42.35 12.51
C ARG A 644 10.94 -43.09 13.31
N ALA A 645 10.18 -42.45 14.22
CA ALA A 645 8.94 -43.06 14.75
C ALA A 645 8.09 -42.10 15.59
N PRO A 646 6.74 -42.14 15.49
CA PRO A 646 5.89 -41.77 16.62
C PRO A 646 6.13 -42.82 17.70
N THR A 647 6.69 -42.42 18.84
CA THR A 647 6.99 -43.32 19.97
C THR A 647 5.86 -44.32 20.16
N ARG A 648 6.18 -45.61 20.29
CA ARG A 648 5.22 -46.72 20.43
C ARG A 648 4.11 -46.42 21.46
N ALA A 649 4.44 -45.62 22.46
CA ALA A 649 3.52 -45.03 23.44
C ALA A 649 2.42 -44.16 22.81
N MET A 650 2.77 -43.22 21.92
CA MET A 650 1.83 -42.31 21.24
C MET A 650 0.90 -43.06 20.28
N LYS A 651 1.41 -44.04 19.51
CA LYS A 651 0.55 -44.92 18.69
C LYS A 651 -0.42 -45.72 19.57
N SER A 652 0.06 -46.33 20.65
CA SER A 652 -0.79 -47.09 21.58
C SER A 652 -1.84 -46.23 22.29
N LEU A 653 -1.52 -44.96 22.56
CA LEU A 653 -2.42 -44.01 23.19
C LEU A 653 -3.52 -43.59 22.21
N VAL A 654 -3.15 -43.24 20.97
CA VAL A 654 -4.10 -42.89 19.91
C VAL A 654 -5.05 -44.06 19.61
N GLU A 655 -4.54 -45.29 19.58
CA GLU A 655 -5.34 -46.48 19.34
C GLU A 655 -6.27 -46.82 20.51
N ARG A 656 -5.80 -46.61 21.75
CA ARG A 656 -6.63 -46.72 22.96
C ARG A 656 -7.74 -45.65 22.98
N LEU A 657 -7.43 -44.42 22.60
CA LEU A 657 -8.41 -43.33 22.51
C LEU A 657 -9.44 -43.58 21.40
N ARG A 658 -9.03 -44.12 20.24
CA ARG A 658 -9.95 -44.55 19.18
C ARG A 658 -10.90 -45.65 19.66
N ASN A 659 -10.38 -46.66 20.37
CA ASN A 659 -11.21 -47.73 20.91
C ASN A 659 -12.19 -47.24 21.98
N GLN A 660 -11.78 -46.28 22.83
CA GLN A 660 -12.69 -45.64 23.80
C GLN A 660 -13.79 -44.84 23.11
N LEU A 661 -13.47 -44.09 22.05
CA LEU A 661 -14.46 -43.38 21.23
C LEU A 661 -15.48 -44.35 20.63
N LEU A 662 -15.00 -45.47 20.09
CA LEU A 662 -15.86 -46.46 19.43
C LEU A 662 -16.80 -47.18 20.42
N ILE A 663 -16.35 -47.39 21.67
CA ILE A 663 -17.21 -47.89 22.76
C ILE A 663 -18.25 -46.83 23.14
N LYS A 664 -17.85 -45.57 23.28
CA LYS A 664 -18.78 -44.47 23.61
C LYS A 664 -19.84 -44.25 22.54
N ASP A 665 -19.50 -44.38 21.26
CA ASP A 665 -20.47 -44.34 20.16
C ASP A 665 -21.46 -45.51 20.22
N LYS A 666 -21.01 -46.71 20.59
CA LYS A 666 -21.89 -47.87 20.78
C LYS A 666 -22.85 -47.65 21.95
N GLU A 667 -22.34 -47.14 23.08
CA GLU A 667 -23.15 -46.77 24.25
C GLU A 667 -24.20 -45.69 23.90
N GLN A 668 -23.81 -44.65 23.16
CA GLN A 668 -24.72 -43.61 22.71
C GLN A 668 -25.81 -44.17 21.78
N LYS A 669 -25.46 -45.09 20.87
CA LYS A 669 -26.43 -45.77 19.99
C LYS A 669 -27.39 -46.65 20.79
N THR A 670 -26.91 -47.38 21.80
CA THR A 670 -27.77 -48.21 22.65
C THR A 670 -28.70 -47.36 23.51
N LEU A 671 -28.22 -46.27 24.09
CA LEU A 671 -29.03 -45.32 24.85
C LEU A 671 -30.06 -44.62 23.96
N SER A 672 -29.67 -44.24 22.75
CA SER A 672 -30.60 -43.67 21.76
C SER A 672 -31.68 -44.66 21.33
N LYS A 673 -31.35 -45.96 21.25
CA LYS A 673 -32.32 -47.03 20.97
C LYS A 673 -33.24 -47.26 22.16
N ALA A 674 -32.72 -47.28 23.39
CA ALA A 674 -33.51 -47.41 24.62
C ALA A 674 -34.46 -46.22 24.81
N LEU A 675 -34.02 -44.99 24.55
CA LEU A 675 -34.86 -43.79 24.56
C LEU A 675 -35.96 -43.84 23.49
N ARG A 676 -35.66 -44.38 22.31
CA ARG A 676 -36.68 -44.61 21.27
C ARG A 676 -37.70 -45.66 21.71
N GLN A 677 -37.26 -46.74 22.33
CA GLN A 677 -38.13 -47.78 22.86
C GLN A 677 -39.03 -47.24 23.98
N LEU A 678 -38.46 -46.52 24.95
CA LEU A 678 -39.21 -45.86 26.03
C LEU A 678 -40.26 -44.87 25.50
N ARG A 679 -39.92 -44.10 24.46
CA ARG A 679 -40.89 -43.22 23.81
C ARG A 679 -42.00 -44.01 23.12
N ALA A 680 -41.67 -45.12 22.45
CA ALA A 680 -42.66 -45.99 21.83
C ALA A 680 -43.57 -46.64 22.89
N ASP A 681 -43.01 -47.13 24.00
CA ASP A 681 -43.76 -47.73 25.09
C ASP A 681 -44.65 -46.69 25.81
N MET A 682 -44.17 -45.46 25.99
CA MET A 682 -44.97 -44.34 26.50
C MET A 682 -46.12 -43.96 25.56
N VAL A 683 -45.87 -43.96 24.25
CA VAL A 683 -46.92 -43.68 23.26
C VAL A 683 -47.93 -44.82 23.23
N ASN A 684 -47.48 -46.07 23.24
CA ASN A 684 -48.37 -47.24 23.29
C ASN A 684 -49.22 -47.25 24.57
N THR A 685 -48.64 -46.98 25.74
CA THR A 685 -49.41 -46.87 26.99
C THR A 685 -50.37 -45.68 26.98
N ALA A 686 -50.00 -44.55 26.37
CA ALA A 686 -50.92 -43.44 26.17
C ALA A 686 -52.06 -43.80 25.21
N GLU A 687 -51.78 -44.52 24.12
CA GLU A 687 -52.78 -45.02 23.17
C GLU A 687 -53.69 -46.07 23.78
N GLU A 688 -53.16 -47.00 24.58
CA GLU A 688 -53.93 -48.01 25.32
C GLU A 688 -54.83 -47.37 26.37
N ASN A 689 -54.33 -46.37 27.11
CA ASN A 689 -55.15 -45.59 28.03
C ASN A 689 -56.22 -44.77 27.30
N LEU A 690 -55.91 -44.22 26.11
CA LEU A 690 -56.91 -43.55 25.29
C LEU A 690 -57.98 -44.54 24.80
N ARG A 691 -57.57 -45.73 24.35
CA ARG A 691 -58.47 -46.81 23.91
C ARG A 691 -59.35 -47.29 25.05
N ALA A 692 -58.79 -47.52 26.23
CA ALA A 692 -59.53 -47.89 27.44
C ALA A 692 -60.54 -46.80 27.84
N ASN A 693 -60.13 -45.52 27.81
CA ASN A 693 -61.05 -44.41 28.05
C ASN A 693 -62.14 -44.28 26.96
N THR A 694 -61.83 -44.54 25.69
CA THR A 694 -62.86 -44.55 24.63
C THR A 694 -63.80 -45.75 24.74
N GLN A 695 -63.35 -46.89 25.25
CA GLN A 695 -64.21 -48.04 25.53
C GLN A 695 -65.13 -47.76 26.72
N LEU A 696 -64.62 -47.18 27.81
CA LEU A 696 -65.43 -46.75 28.95
C LEU A 696 -66.44 -45.66 28.56
N ALA A 697 -66.06 -44.71 27.71
CA ALA A 697 -66.99 -43.72 27.15
C ALA A 697 -68.05 -44.36 26.23
N GLY A 698 -67.70 -45.41 25.49
CA GLY A 698 -68.66 -46.19 24.69
C GLY A 698 -69.65 -46.99 25.55
N GLU A 699 -69.19 -47.55 26.66
CA GLU A 699 -70.03 -48.24 27.65
C GLU A 699 -70.96 -47.26 28.40
N GLU A 700 -70.47 -46.07 28.75
CA GLU A 700 -71.30 -44.99 29.32
C GLU A 700 -72.37 -44.50 28.34
N VAL A 701 -72.06 -44.36 27.05
CA VAL A 701 -73.04 -43.98 26.01
C VAL A 701 -74.09 -45.09 25.80
N ASN A 702 -73.70 -46.36 25.88
CA ASN A 702 -74.62 -47.49 25.76
C ASN A 702 -75.58 -47.57 26.97
N VAL A 703 -75.07 -47.33 28.19
CA VAL A 703 -75.90 -47.22 29.41
C VAL A 703 -76.83 -45.99 29.32
N GLN A 704 -76.35 -44.85 28.82
CA GLN A 704 -77.20 -43.66 28.60
C GLN A 704 -78.28 -43.89 27.54
N MET A 705 -78.02 -44.67 26.50
CA MET A 705 -79.01 -44.97 25.46
C MET A 705 -80.10 -45.96 25.95
N ILE A 706 -79.74 -46.92 26.81
CA ILE A 706 -80.70 -47.81 27.49
C ILE A 706 -81.57 -47.00 28.46
N VAL A 707 -80.96 -46.13 29.28
CA VAL A 707 -81.69 -45.24 30.20
C VAL A 707 -82.58 -44.25 29.43
N ALA A 708 -82.14 -43.70 28.30
CA ALA A 708 -82.95 -42.81 27.46
C ALA A 708 -84.15 -43.53 26.85
N ARG A 709 -83.99 -44.80 26.45
CA ARG A 709 -85.08 -45.63 25.91
C ARG A 709 -86.12 -45.99 26.98
N GLU A 710 -85.70 -46.45 28.14
CA GLU A 710 -86.62 -46.76 29.25
C GLU A 710 -87.31 -45.50 29.79
N THR A 711 -86.61 -44.36 29.84
CA THR A 711 -87.23 -43.08 30.22
C THR A 711 -88.13 -42.49 29.13
N ALA A 712 -88.01 -42.89 27.87
CA ALA A 712 -88.96 -42.53 26.81
C ALA A 712 -90.26 -43.37 26.90
N GLU A 713 -90.15 -44.68 27.10
CA GLU A 713 -91.31 -45.59 27.29
C GLU A 713 -92.11 -45.24 28.57
N LEU A 714 -91.43 -44.80 29.64
CA LEU A 714 -92.09 -44.29 30.85
C LEU A 714 -92.75 -42.92 30.63
N ARG A 715 -92.16 -42.02 29.83
CA ARG A 715 -92.77 -40.73 29.48
C ARG A 715 -94.04 -40.88 28.65
N GLU A 716 -94.05 -41.79 27.68
CA GLU A 716 -95.23 -42.07 26.86
C GLU A 716 -96.39 -42.68 27.69
N ARG A 717 -96.07 -43.53 28.68
CA ARG A 717 -97.05 -44.03 29.67
C ARG A 717 -97.60 -42.92 30.57
N VAL A 718 -96.76 -41.96 30.97
CA VAL A 718 -97.19 -40.81 31.79
C VAL A 718 -98.07 -39.84 30.97
N GLU A 719 -97.77 -39.60 29.70
CA GLU A 719 -98.63 -38.81 28.80
C GLU A 719 -99.96 -39.52 28.47
N GLY A 720 -99.94 -40.84 28.32
CA GLY A 720 -101.15 -41.67 28.16
C GLY A 720 -102.06 -41.65 29.39
N LEU A 721 -101.48 -41.57 30.60
CA LEU A 721 -102.23 -41.39 31.84
C LEU A 721 -102.70 -39.94 32.03
N GLY A 722 -101.88 -38.95 31.64
CA GLY A 722 -102.24 -37.54 31.68
C GLY A 722 -103.42 -37.18 30.76
N SER A 723 -103.46 -37.78 29.56
CA SER A 723 -104.57 -37.59 28.61
C SER A 723 -105.88 -38.28 29.05
N ARG A 724 -105.80 -39.39 29.81
CA ARG A 724 -106.98 -39.98 30.49
C ARG A 724 -107.48 -39.14 31.65
N LEU A 725 -106.56 -38.54 32.41
CA LEU A 725 -106.88 -37.63 33.53
C LEU A 725 -107.54 -36.34 33.03
N GLU A 726 -107.09 -35.79 31.90
CA GLU A 726 -107.69 -34.59 31.29
C GLU A 726 -109.10 -34.86 30.73
N LYS A 727 -109.37 -36.07 30.19
CA LYS A 727 -110.73 -36.46 29.77
C LYS A 727 -111.69 -36.54 30.96
N MET A 728 -111.30 -37.21 32.06
CA MET A 728 -112.13 -37.28 33.27
C MET A 728 -112.33 -35.90 33.92
N LYS A 729 -111.32 -35.02 33.86
CA LYS A 729 -111.41 -33.64 34.35
C LYS A 729 -112.38 -32.78 33.52
N ASN A 730 -112.42 -32.97 32.21
CA ASN A 730 -113.36 -32.29 31.32
C ASN A 730 -114.81 -32.79 31.50
N GLU A 731 -114.99 -34.07 31.79
CA GLU A 731 -116.31 -34.60 32.18
C GLU A 731 -116.77 -34.03 33.53
N VAL A 732 -115.89 -33.95 34.52
CA VAL A 732 -116.16 -33.30 35.82
C VAL A 732 -116.48 -31.81 35.67
N LYS A 733 -115.82 -31.09 34.74
CA LYS A 733 -116.18 -29.68 34.42
C LYS A 733 -117.59 -29.55 33.85
N LYS A 734 -117.99 -30.43 32.93
CA LYS A 734 -119.36 -30.43 32.37
C LYS A 734 -120.43 -30.72 33.44
N TYR A 735 -120.12 -31.57 34.42
CA TYR A 735 -121.02 -31.79 35.55
C TYR A 735 -121.10 -30.56 36.48
N LYS A 736 -119.98 -29.87 36.74
CA LYS A 736 -119.95 -28.63 37.54
C LYS A 736 -120.64 -27.44 36.87
N GLU A 737 -120.58 -27.30 35.55
CA GLU A 737 -121.31 -26.25 34.83
C GLU A 737 -122.83 -26.51 34.82
N ARG A 738 -123.25 -27.78 34.73
CA ARG A 738 -124.67 -28.14 34.90
C ARG A 738 -125.17 -27.92 36.33
N GLU A 739 -124.33 -28.19 37.33
CA GLU A 739 -124.62 -27.91 38.74
C GLU A 739 -124.72 -26.40 39.00
N GLY A 740 -123.84 -25.59 38.41
CA GLY A 740 -123.88 -24.12 38.49
C GLY A 740 -125.15 -23.51 37.89
N ASN A 741 -125.59 -23.98 36.72
CA ASN A 741 -126.83 -23.49 36.09
C ASN A 741 -128.08 -23.81 36.93
N LEU A 742 -128.12 -25.00 37.54
CA LEU A 742 -129.20 -25.38 38.46
C LEU A 742 -129.13 -24.58 39.79
N GLN A 743 -127.94 -24.22 40.25
CA GLN A 743 -127.74 -23.35 41.42
C GLN A 743 -128.22 -21.91 41.16
N GLU A 744 -128.05 -21.39 39.94
CA GLU A 744 -128.53 -20.07 39.53
C GLU A 744 -130.06 -20.02 39.35
N GLU A 745 -130.69 -21.07 38.83
CA GLU A 745 -132.15 -21.20 38.81
C GLU A 745 -132.74 -21.30 40.22
N ASN A 746 -132.09 -22.04 41.13
CA ASN A 746 -132.49 -22.14 42.53
C ASN A 746 -132.36 -20.80 43.27
N ASN A 747 -131.35 -19.99 42.94
CA ASN A 747 -131.17 -18.64 43.49
C ASN A 747 -132.18 -17.62 42.91
N ARG A 748 -132.67 -17.80 41.68
CA ARG A 748 -133.77 -17.00 41.12
C ARG A 748 -135.10 -17.33 41.81
N LEU A 749 -135.40 -18.61 42.03
CA LEU A 749 -136.59 -19.04 42.77
C LEU A 749 -136.56 -18.64 44.27
N LYS A 750 -135.37 -18.57 44.89
CA LYS A 750 -135.20 -18.00 46.25
C LYS A 750 -135.47 -16.50 46.32
N LYS A 751 -135.12 -15.71 45.30
CA LYS A 751 -135.45 -14.27 45.25
C LYS A 751 -136.95 -14.01 45.04
N ASP A 752 -137.67 -14.93 44.39
CA ASP A 752 -139.12 -14.84 44.23
C ASP A 752 -139.90 -15.35 45.47
N LEU A 753 -139.31 -16.22 46.29
CA LEU A 753 -139.85 -16.62 47.60
C LEU A 753 -139.69 -15.51 48.66
N GLU A 754 -138.56 -14.78 48.66
CA GLU A 754 -138.33 -13.61 49.52
C GLU A 754 -139.30 -12.46 49.22
N ARG A 755 -139.63 -12.23 47.94
CA ARG A 755 -140.63 -11.23 47.51
C ARG A 755 -142.08 -11.57 47.91
N LYS A 756 -142.40 -12.86 48.11
CA LYS A 756 -143.71 -13.31 48.66
C LYS A 756 -143.72 -13.34 50.20
N LYS A 757 -142.56 -13.44 50.87
CA LYS A 757 -142.43 -13.34 52.34
C LYS A 757 -142.56 -11.91 52.86
N THR A 758 -142.14 -10.91 52.08
CA THR A 758 -142.31 -9.48 52.43
C THR A 758 -143.76 -8.96 52.31
N ALA A 759 -144.70 -9.79 51.85
CA ALA A 759 -146.12 -9.43 51.73
C ALA A 759 -147.03 -10.09 52.79
N LEU A 760 -146.49 -10.91 53.73
CA LEU A 760 -147.33 -11.75 54.58
C LEU A 760 -147.13 -11.66 56.10
N VAL A 761 -146.33 -10.74 56.65
CA VAL A 761 -146.32 -10.53 58.13
C VAL A 761 -146.09 -9.07 58.54
N GLN A 762 -146.88 -8.14 57.98
CA GLN A 762 -147.42 -7.00 58.73
C GLN A 762 -148.69 -7.42 59.52
N MET A 763 -148.72 -8.64 60.08
CA MET A 763 -149.90 -9.24 60.73
C MET A 763 -149.48 -10.32 61.74
N ALA A 764 -148.86 -9.95 62.85
CA ALA A 764 -148.92 -10.68 64.12
C ALA A 764 -148.19 -9.89 65.21
N ASP A 765 -148.88 -8.88 65.73
CA ASP A 765 -148.72 -8.42 67.10
C ASP A 765 -149.00 -9.57 68.08
N GLN A 766 -148.53 -9.34 69.32
CA GLN A 766 -149.04 -9.91 70.58
C GLN A 766 -148.37 -11.18 71.15
N GLN A 767 -148.18 -11.04 72.47
CA GLN A 767 -148.19 -12.05 73.51
C GLN A 767 -146.86 -12.69 73.96
N GLU A 768 -146.35 -12.07 75.04
CA GLU A 768 -146.36 -12.64 76.39
C GLU A 768 -145.32 -13.69 76.83
N LEU A 769 -144.81 -13.39 78.05
CA LEU A 769 -144.47 -14.29 79.16
C LEU A 769 -143.16 -15.10 79.10
N GLY A 770 -142.23 -14.73 79.99
CA GLY A 770 -142.04 -15.50 81.22
C GLY A 770 -140.86 -16.48 81.32
N ASP A 771 -139.78 -16.00 81.95
CA ASP A 771 -139.01 -16.55 83.11
C ASP A 771 -138.81 -18.05 83.40
N GLY A 772 -137.54 -18.32 83.82
CA GLY A 772 -137.13 -19.29 84.86
C GLY A 772 -136.09 -20.31 84.39
N ARG A 773 -134.96 -20.62 85.06
CA ARG A 773 -134.31 -20.33 86.37
C ARG A 773 -132.81 -20.69 86.21
N GLU A 774 -131.82 -19.92 86.69
CA GLU A 774 -131.25 -19.90 88.07
C GLU A 774 -130.94 -21.29 88.67
N ASN A 775 -129.85 -21.57 89.39
CA ASN A 775 -128.69 -20.82 89.90
C ASN A 775 -127.66 -21.83 90.44
N ALA A 776 -126.42 -21.35 90.63
CA ALA A 776 -125.41 -21.70 91.65
C ALA A 776 -124.01 -21.70 90.99
N GLU A 777 -123.38 -20.54 90.86
CA GLU A 777 -122.57 -19.84 91.87
C GLU A 777 -121.12 -20.35 91.98
N ASP A 778 -120.22 -19.44 91.61
CA ASP A 778 -119.03 -19.06 92.36
C ASP A 778 -118.45 -20.05 93.36
N SER A 779 -117.37 -20.73 92.94
CA SER A 779 -116.04 -20.59 93.57
C SER A 779 -115.02 -21.53 92.92
N LEU A 780 -113.74 -21.11 92.96
CA LEU A 780 -112.51 -21.89 92.70
C LEU A 780 -112.13 -22.02 91.21
N ARG A 781 -111.26 -21.19 90.64
CA ARG A 781 -109.96 -20.72 91.19
C ARG A 781 -109.08 -21.88 91.68
N ASN A 782 -108.90 -22.93 90.86
CA ASN A 782 -107.73 -23.85 90.90
C ASN A 782 -107.75 -24.89 89.73
N GLU A 783 -107.36 -24.49 88.52
CA GLU A 783 -106.53 -25.33 87.61
C GLU A 783 -105.87 -24.40 86.58
N ARG A 784 -105.20 -23.40 87.15
CA ARG A 784 -104.23 -22.52 86.50
C ARG A 784 -102.81 -23.05 86.76
N ARG A 785 -102.60 -24.38 86.81
CA ARG A 785 -101.30 -24.94 87.21
C ARG A 785 -100.74 -26.15 86.45
N LYS A 786 -101.40 -26.75 85.45
CA LYS A 786 -100.75 -27.85 84.68
C LYS A 786 -100.79 -27.82 83.16
N ARG A 787 -101.32 -26.77 82.50
CA ARG A 787 -101.09 -26.53 81.05
C ARG A 787 -99.87 -25.66 80.74
N GLN A 788 -98.86 -25.71 81.60
CA GLN A 788 -97.54 -25.06 81.42
C GLN A 788 -96.46 -25.99 80.81
N GLU A 789 -96.79 -27.19 80.32
CA GLU A 789 -95.78 -28.14 79.77
C GLU A 789 -95.98 -28.56 78.30
N CYS A 790 -97.10 -28.24 77.64
CA CYS A 790 -97.18 -28.36 76.17
C CYS A 790 -96.84 -27.05 75.45
N GLU A 791 -96.82 -25.93 76.18
CA GLU A 791 -96.37 -24.61 75.74
C GLU A 791 -94.84 -24.51 75.54
N GLN A 792 -94.07 -25.57 75.86
CA GLN A 792 -92.63 -25.64 75.59
C GLN A 792 -92.28 -26.46 74.32
N ARG A 793 -93.16 -27.32 73.80
CA ARG A 793 -92.85 -28.17 72.63
C ARG A 793 -93.38 -27.63 71.29
N LEU A 794 -94.38 -26.75 71.31
CA LEU A 794 -94.84 -26.03 70.11
C LEU A 794 -93.96 -24.81 69.77
N LEU A 795 -93.24 -24.26 70.76
CA LEU A 795 -92.25 -23.18 70.59
C LEU A 795 -90.91 -23.64 69.97
N GLU A 796 -90.67 -24.95 69.85
CA GLU A 796 -89.43 -25.52 69.28
C GLU A 796 -89.53 -25.96 67.81
N MET A 797 -90.74 -26.09 67.26
CA MET A 797 -90.94 -26.46 65.85
C MET A 797 -91.26 -25.25 64.96
N GLU A 798 -91.90 -24.20 65.51
CA GLU A 798 -92.01 -22.88 64.84
C GLU A 798 -90.66 -22.14 64.79
N LYS A 799 -89.74 -22.40 65.73
CA LYS A 799 -88.35 -21.92 65.71
C LYS A 799 -87.42 -22.64 64.71
N LYS A 800 -87.87 -23.71 64.04
CA LYS A 800 -87.08 -24.39 62.97
C LYS A 800 -87.48 -23.98 61.55
N MET A 801 -88.69 -23.44 61.34
CA MET A 801 -89.13 -22.89 60.05
C MET A 801 -88.83 -21.39 59.88
N GLN A 802 -88.65 -20.63 60.96
CA GLN A 802 -88.09 -19.26 60.90
C GLN A 802 -86.56 -19.27 60.67
N ARG A 803 -85.82 -20.27 61.18
CA ARG A 803 -84.35 -20.42 60.99
C ARG A 803 -83.91 -20.90 59.60
N LEU A 804 -84.84 -21.18 58.68
CA LEU A 804 -84.54 -21.57 57.29
C LEU A 804 -85.04 -20.54 56.26
N ASN A 805 -85.95 -19.65 56.64
CA ASN A 805 -86.44 -18.57 55.76
C ASN A 805 -85.70 -17.23 55.98
N GLU A 806 -84.98 -17.07 57.11
CA GLU A 806 -84.01 -15.98 57.33
C GLU A 806 -82.64 -16.27 56.68
N LYS A 807 -82.33 -17.52 56.35
CA LYS A 807 -81.05 -17.92 55.70
C LYS A 807 -80.98 -17.67 54.18
N ASN A 808 -82.06 -17.26 53.54
CA ASN A 808 -82.14 -17.01 52.09
C ASN A 808 -82.58 -15.59 51.70
N LYS A 809 -82.64 -14.65 52.65
CA LYS A 809 -82.95 -13.23 52.35
C LYS A 809 -81.94 -12.21 52.89
N GLU A 810 -80.81 -12.67 53.44
CA GLU A 810 -79.67 -11.83 53.86
C GLU A 810 -78.37 -12.19 53.09
N LYS A 811 -78.49 -12.54 51.81
CA LYS A 811 -77.33 -12.80 50.92
C LYS A 811 -77.24 -11.89 49.69
N GLU A 812 -78.10 -10.88 49.57
CA GLU A 812 -78.10 -10.00 48.39
C GLU A 812 -77.92 -8.50 48.63
N MET A 813 -77.90 -7.94 49.85
CA MET A 813 -77.55 -6.51 50.02
C MET A 813 -76.92 -6.21 51.40
N ARG A 814 -75.68 -6.69 51.61
CA ARG A 814 -74.68 -6.14 52.55
C ARG A 814 -73.28 -6.28 51.94
N GLU A 815 -73.13 -5.76 50.72
CA GLU A 815 -71.84 -5.38 50.15
C GLU A 815 -71.46 -4.01 50.76
N GLN A 816 -70.23 -3.90 51.32
CA GLN A 816 -69.69 -2.79 52.13
C GLN A 816 -70.28 -2.70 53.55
N GLU A 817 -69.56 -2.65 54.67
CA GLU A 817 -68.14 -2.61 55.00
C GLU A 817 -68.10 -2.95 56.50
N ASP A 818 -67.36 -4.00 56.87
CA ASP A 818 -66.73 -4.18 58.20
C ASP A 818 -65.82 -5.41 57.99
N GLY A 819 -64.49 -5.35 58.08
CA GLY A 819 -63.68 -4.43 58.85
C GLY A 819 -62.80 -5.26 59.76
N LYS A 820 -61.67 -5.74 59.22
CA LYS A 820 -60.55 -6.45 59.89
C LYS A 820 -60.66 -7.98 59.99
N LYS A 821 -60.27 -8.65 58.91
CA LYS A 821 -59.17 -9.65 58.83
C LYS A 821 -59.36 -10.52 57.58
N GLU A 822 -58.97 -10.02 56.41
CA GLU A 822 -58.60 -10.86 55.24
C GLU A 822 -58.08 -9.98 54.10
N GLU A 823 -56.99 -9.26 54.37
CA GLU A 823 -56.28 -8.45 53.38
C GLU A 823 -54.87 -9.01 53.21
N LYS A 824 -54.78 -10.23 52.65
CA LYS A 824 -53.49 -10.83 52.24
C LYS A 824 -53.55 -11.92 51.17
N GLN A 825 -54.71 -12.23 50.58
CA GLN A 825 -54.81 -13.30 49.56
C GLN A 825 -55.35 -12.88 48.18
N LYS A 826 -55.83 -11.64 47.97
CA LYS A 826 -56.26 -11.17 46.63
C LYS A 826 -55.19 -10.41 45.83
N SER A 827 -54.13 -9.91 46.47
CA SER A 827 -53.00 -9.27 45.76
C SER A 827 -52.06 -10.29 45.09
N GLN A 828 -51.94 -11.51 45.65
CA GLN A 828 -51.11 -12.57 45.05
C GLN A 828 -51.70 -13.16 43.77
N LYS A 829 -53.04 -13.34 43.67
CA LYS A 829 -53.64 -13.89 42.44
C LYS A 829 -53.60 -12.93 41.25
N MET A 830 -53.86 -11.64 41.45
CA MET A 830 -53.71 -10.65 40.38
C MET A 830 -52.24 -10.40 40.02
N SER A 831 -51.31 -10.42 40.98
CA SER A 831 -49.88 -10.32 40.69
C SER A 831 -49.36 -11.57 39.97
N GLU A 832 -49.82 -12.77 40.32
CA GLU A 832 -49.45 -14.02 39.64
C GLU A 832 -50.08 -14.15 38.26
N GLU A 833 -51.32 -13.70 38.05
CA GLU A 833 -51.93 -13.68 36.72
C GLU A 833 -51.30 -12.62 35.81
N VAL A 834 -50.93 -11.45 36.35
CA VAL A 834 -50.16 -10.43 35.61
C VAL A 834 -48.73 -10.90 35.34
N LEU A 835 -48.06 -11.57 36.28
CA LEU A 835 -46.74 -12.17 36.06
C LEU A 835 -46.79 -13.32 35.04
N LYS A 836 -47.80 -14.20 35.11
CA LYS A 836 -48.01 -15.25 34.09
C LYS A 836 -48.39 -14.67 32.72
N TRP A 837 -49.09 -13.54 32.68
CA TRP A 837 -49.40 -12.84 31.43
C TRP A 837 -48.19 -12.09 30.86
N GLU A 838 -47.36 -11.46 31.70
CA GLU A 838 -46.10 -10.83 31.30
C GLU A 838 -45.05 -11.87 30.89
N GLU A 839 -44.97 -13.01 31.58
CA GLU A 839 -44.15 -14.15 31.18
C GLU A 839 -44.69 -14.77 29.90
N GLY A 840 -46.00 -14.92 29.77
CA GLY A 840 -46.66 -15.32 28.52
C GLY A 840 -46.33 -14.40 27.36
N LYS A 841 -46.33 -13.08 27.57
CA LYS A 841 -45.89 -12.08 26.58
C LYS A 841 -44.40 -12.11 26.30
N LYS A 842 -43.54 -12.33 27.31
CA LYS A 842 -42.09 -12.48 27.13
C LYS A 842 -41.76 -13.75 26.36
N TRP A 843 -42.49 -14.85 26.59
CA TRP A 843 -42.39 -16.08 25.82
C TRP A 843 -42.96 -15.91 24.41
N GLN A 844 -44.08 -15.22 24.23
CA GLN A 844 -44.58 -14.83 22.91
C GLN A 844 -43.55 -14.00 22.15
N HIS A 845 -42.94 -13.00 22.80
CA HIS A 845 -41.95 -12.15 22.15
C HIS A 845 -40.65 -12.88 21.84
N LYS A 846 -40.20 -13.80 22.71
CA LYS A 846 -39.08 -14.71 22.41
C LYS A 846 -39.41 -15.66 21.26
N VAL A 847 -40.61 -16.21 21.22
CA VAL A 847 -41.07 -17.07 20.12
C VAL A 847 -41.20 -16.27 18.81
N GLU A 848 -41.70 -15.04 18.85
CA GLU A 848 -41.75 -14.13 17.69
C GLU A 848 -40.35 -13.74 17.23
N THR A 849 -39.42 -13.47 18.14
CA THR A 849 -38.02 -13.16 17.82
C THR A 849 -37.32 -14.39 17.22
N LEU A 850 -37.60 -15.59 17.74
CA LEU A 850 -37.09 -16.84 17.17
C LEU A 850 -37.74 -17.14 15.81
N LYS A 851 -39.03 -16.83 15.61
CA LYS A 851 -39.71 -16.90 14.31
C LYS A 851 -39.11 -15.90 13.32
N ALA A 852 -38.79 -14.69 13.75
CA ALA A 852 -38.12 -13.68 12.91
C ALA A 852 -36.70 -14.13 12.52
N LYS A 853 -35.93 -14.66 13.47
CA LYS A 853 -34.62 -15.25 13.20
C LYS A 853 -34.70 -16.49 12.31
N LEU A 854 -35.72 -17.32 12.47
CA LEU A 854 -35.98 -18.46 11.59
C LEU A 854 -36.33 -17.99 10.18
N MET A 855 -37.18 -16.97 10.04
CA MET A 855 -37.53 -16.34 8.75
C MET A 855 -36.32 -15.67 8.08
N GLU A 856 -35.41 -15.08 8.84
CA GLU A 856 -34.17 -14.51 8.32
C GLU A 856 -33.21 -15.62 7.87
N LYS A 857 -33.08 -16.69 8.66
CA LYS A 857 -32.30 -17.87 8.31
C LYS A 857 -32.88 -18.63 7.11
N THR A 858 -34.20 -18.74 6.96
CA THR A 858 -34.82 -19.31 5.76
C THR A 858 -34.61 -18.43 4.54
N LYS A 859 -34.67 -17.09 4.68
CA LYS A 859 -34.30 -16.17 3.57
C LYS A 859 -32.83 -16.27 3.19
N GLU A 860 -31.93 -16.45 4.15
CA GLU A 860 -30.50 -16.73 3.88
C GLU A 860 -30.32 -18.08 3.20
N LEU A 861 -31.07 -19.10 3.61
CA LEU A 861 -31.08 -20.43 2.99
C LEU A 861 -31.61 -20.36 1.55
N GLU A 862 -32.69 -19.62 1.29
CA GLU A 862 -33.21 -19.38 -0.07
C GLU A 862 -32.21 -18.60 -0.93
N LYS A 863 -31.48 -17.64 -0.36
CA LYS A 863 -30.39 -16.93 -1.07
C LYS A 863 -29.24 -17.87 -1.39
N ALA A 864 -28.86 -18.74 -0.46
CA ALA A 864 -27.82 -19.75 -0.67
C ALA A 864 -28.25 -20.85 -1.65
N GLU A 865 -29.53 -21.22 -1.66
CA GLU A 865 -30.11 -22.13 -2.66
C GLU A 865 -30.13 -21.47 -4.04
N LYS A 866 -30.48 -20.17 -4.14
CA LYS A 866 -30.41 -19.42 -5.40
C LYS A 866 -28.99 -19.25 -5.92
N SER A 867 -27.99 -19.08 -5.03
CA SER A 867 -26.59 -19.05 -5.47
C SER A 867 -26.11 -20.45 -5.87
N LEU A 868 -26.55 -21.52 -5.19
CA LEU A 868 -26.28 -22.91 -5.58
C LEU A 868 -26.94 -23.29 -6.91
N THR A 869 -28.16 -22.83 -7.20
CA THR A 869 -28.81 -23.05 -8.50
C THR A 869 -28.10 -22.25 -9.59
N LEU A 870 -27.71 -20.99 -9.35
CA LEU A 870 -26.92 -20.21 -10.29
C LEU A 870 -25.55 -20.84 -10.57
N CYS A 871 -24.87 -21.38 -9.56
CA CYS A 871 -23.63 -22.13 -9.74
C CYS A 871 -23.85 -23.45 -10.49
N ARG A 872 -24.93 -24.19 -10.21
CA ARG A 872 -25.30 -25.38 -10.98
C ARG A 872 -25.65 -25.05 -12.43
N ASP A 873 -26.33 -23.94 -12.69
CA ASP A 873 -26.68 -23.50 -14.04
C ASP A 873 -25.44 -23.00 -14.81
N ALA A 874 -24.49 -22.36 -14.14
CA ALA A 874 -23.20 -22.00 -14.73
C ALA A 874 -22.37 -23.26 -15.06
N LEU A 875 -22.39 -24.27 -14.19
CA LEU A 875 -21.68 -25.54 -14.39
C LEU A 875 -22.33 -26.37 -15.52
N ASN A 876 -23.66 -26.42 -15.58
CA ASN A 876 -24.42 -27.05 -16.65
C ASN A 876 -24.30 -26.32 -18.00
N ARG A 877 -24.12 -24.99 -18.01
CA ARG A 877 -23.81 -24.22 -19.24
C ARG A 877 -22.39 -24.48 -19.73
N GLY A 878 -21.43 -24.69 -18.82
CA GLY A 878 -20.07 -25.14 -19.17
C GLY A 878 -20.04 -26.54 -19.78
N GLU A 879 -20.79 -27.49 -19.22
CA GLU A 879 -20.83 -28.87 -19.72
C GLU A 879 -21.56 -29.02 -21.07
N LYS A 880 -22.56 -28.19 -21.35
CA LYS A 880 -23.24 -28.18 -22.66
C LYS A 880 -22.44 -27.51 -23.79
N ALA A 881 -21.60 -26.52 -23.49
CA ALA A 881 -20.73 -25.87 -24.50
C ALA A 881 -19.54 -26.76 -24.92
N SER A 882 -19.07 -27.65 -24.05
CA SER A 882 -17.96 -28.57 -24.33
C SER A 882 -18.34 -29.81 -25.17
N SER A 883 -19.65 -30.06 -25.39
CA SER A 883 -20.12 -31.32 -25.98
C SER A 883 -20.71 -31.20 -27.39
N GLN A 884 -20.61 -30.05 -28.06
CA GLN A 884 -21.11 -29.85 -29.44
C GLN A 884 -20.05 -29.48 -30.50
N THR A 885 -18.77 -29.38 -30.16
CA THR A 885 -17.68 -29.00 -31.10
C THR A 885 -16.81 -30.16 -31.58
N LYS A 886 -17.35 -31.38 -31.59
CA LYS A 886 -16.73 -32.52 -32.30
C LYS A 886 -17.78 -33.24 -33.13
N LEU A 887 -18.10 -32.69 -34.29
CA LEU A 887 -18.61 -33.43 -35.46
C LEU A 887 -18.59 -32.50 -36.69
N LYS A 888 -17.99 -33.03 -37.77
CA LYS A 888 -17.92 -32.53 -39.16
C LYS A 888 -16.71 -31.68 -39.54
N SER A 889 -15.61 -32.38 -39.87
CA SER A 889 -14.71 -31.99 -40.95
C SER A 889 -15.02 -32.82 -42.20
N SER A 890 -15.39 -32.18 -43.31
CA SER A 890 -15.22 -32.76 -44.67
C SER A 890 -15.37 -31.68 -45.74
N ARG A 891 -14.32 -31.52 -46.56
CA ARG A 891 -14.22 -30.86 -47.88
C ARG A 891 -14.51 -29.34 -47.93
N SER A 892 -13.79 -28.46 -48.63
CA SER A 892 -12.91 -28.59 -49.80
C SER A 892 -12.02 -27.33 -49.99
N THR A 893 -10.76 -27.54 -50.40
CA THR A 893 -9.91 -26.77 -51.34
C THR A 893 -10.05 -25.24 -51.53
N VAL A 894 -8.89 -24.58 -51.27
CA VAL A 894 -8.15 -23.62 -52.13
C VAL A 894 -8.53 -22.12 -52.07
N ASP A 895 -7.47 -21.30 -51.92
CA ASP A 895 -7.32 -19.83 -52.02
C ASP A 895 -7.74 -18.93 -50.83
N ALA A 896 -6.88 -18.81 -49.81
CA ALA A 896 -6.81 -17.63 -48.92
C ALA A 896 -5.58 -17.65 -47.97
N SER A 897 -4.36 -17.72 -48.50
CA SER A 897 -3.15 -17.91 -47.66
C SER A 897 -2.64 -16.65 -46.93
N THR A 898 -3.29 -15.49 -47.08
CA THR A 898 -2.78 -14.21 -46.51
C THR A 898 -3.71 -13.57 -45.49
N LEU A 899 -5.02 -13.86 -45.51
CA LEU A 899 -5.98 -13.35 -44.51
C LEU A 899 -6.02 -14.22 -43.25
N HIS A 900 -5.70 -15.51 -43.37
CA HIS A 900 -5.75 -16.43 -42.22
C HIS A 900 -4.63 -16.17 -41.20
N ARG A 901 -3.54 -15.51 -41.60
CA ARG A 901 -2.43 -15.20 -40.70
C ARG A 901 -2.81 -14.09 -39.72
N ASP A 902 -3.59 -13.11 -40.16
CA ASP A 902 -4.08 -12.04 -39.29
C ASP A 902 -5.20 -12.52 -38.36
N ASP A 903 -6.12 -13.37 -38.84
CA ASP A 903 -7.13 -13.99 -37.96
C ASP A 903 -6.49 -14.91 -36.92
N VAL A 904 -5.47 -15.70 -37.29
CA VAL A 904 -4.73 -16.54 -36.34
C VAL A 904 -3.91 -15.70 -35.38
N ILE A 905 -3.32 -14.58 -35.83
CA ILE A 905 -2.63 -13.64 -34.94
C ILE A 905 -3.62 -12.93 -34.02
N GLN A 906 -4.81 -12.60 -34.48
CA GLN A 906 -5.86 -11.96 -33.69
C GLN A 906 -6.45 -12.94 -32.67
N ASP A 907 -6.68 -14.20 -33.04
CA ASP A 907 -7.06 -15.28 -32.13
C ASP A 907 -5.95 -15.59 -31.11
N LEU A 908 -4.68 -15.54 -31.51
CA LEU A 908 -3.55 -15.70 -30.59
C LEU A 908 -3.43 -14.49 -29.66
N LYS A 909 -3.68 -13.27 -30.12
CA LYS A 909 -3.74 -12.07 -29.27
C LYS A 909 -4.92 -12.11 -28.30
N GLN A 910 -6.08 -12.58 -28.76
CA GLN A 910 -7.26 -12.78 -27.91
C GLN A 910 -6.98 -13.85 -26.85
N LYS A 911 -6.38 -14.99 -27.23
CA LYS A 911 -5.96 -16.04 -26.28
C LYS A 911 -4.88 -15.57 -25.32
N VAL A 912 -3.92 -14.77 -25.78
CA VAL A 912 -2.90 -14.18 -24.89
C VAL A 912 -3.55 -13.20 -23.92
N PHE A 913 -4.48 -12.36 -24.37
CA PHE A 913 -5.24 -11.46 -23.50
C PHE A 913 -6.11 -12.23 -22.49
N ASP A 914 -6.78 -13.29 -22.91
CA ASP A 914 -7.59 -14.14 -22.03
C ASP A 914 -6.71 -14.88 -21.01
N VAL A 915 -5.54 -15.39 -21.41
CA VAL A 915 -4.55 -16.02 -20.50
C VAL A 915 -3.87 -15.01 -19.59
N GLU A 916 -3.65 -13.77 -20.04
CA GLU A 916 -3.14 -12.67 -19.21
C GLU A 916 -4.19 -12.20 -18.20
N SER A 917 -5.46 -12.14 -18.60
CA SER A 917 -6.62 -11.88 -17.73
C SER A 917 -6.80 -12.99 -16.71
N GLU A 918 -6.76 -14.27 -17.12
CA GLU A 918 -6.76 -15.41 -16.21
C GLU A 918 -5.54 -15.42 -15.30
N ASN A 919 -4.35 -15.02 -15.76
CA ASN A 919 -3.18 -14.88 -14.90
C ASN A 919 -3.30 -13.71 -13.93
N GLN A 920 -3.94 -12.60 -14.32
CA GLN A 920 -4.24 -11.51 -13.40
C GLN A 920 -5.28 -11.94 -12.36
N ASP A 921 -6.33 -12.65 -12.75
CA ASP A 921 -7.33 -13.19 -11.84
C ASP A 921 -6.73 -14.27 -10.92
N LEU A 922 -5.86 -15.13 -11.42
CA LEU A 922 -5.12 -16.10 -10.61
C LEU A 922 -4.12 -15.42 -9.68
N ARG A 923 -3.47 -14.33 -10.09
CA ARG A 923 -2.60 -13.52 -9.23
C ARG A 923 -3.39 -12.77 -8.16
N GLN A 924 -4.58 -12.24 -8.50
CA GLN A 924 -5.49 -11.62 -7.53
C GLN A 924 -6.06 -12.65 -6.56
N ARG A 925 -6.45 -13.84 -7.05
CA ARG A 925 -6.89 -14.96 -6.21
C ARG A 925 -5.77 -15.49 -5.35
N LEU A 926 -4.53 -15.59 -5.86
CA LEU A 926 -3.36 -15.97 -5.07
C LEU A 926 -3.01 -14.90 -4.04
N ALA A 927 -3.18 -13.61 -4.35
CA ALA A 927 -3.00 -12.52 -3.39
C ALA A 927 -4.08 -12.57 -2.29
N LEU A 928 -5.34 -12.79 -2.66
CA LEU A 928 -6.45 -13.00 -1.74
C LEU A 928 -6.27 -14.28 -0.90
N ASP A 929 -5.81 -15.38 -1.49
CA ASP A 929 -5.47 -16.62 -0.76
C ASP A 929 -4.26 -16.42 0.15
N ARG A 930 -3.31 -15.54 -0.22
CA ARG A 930 -2.17 -15.18 0.64
C ARG A 930 -2.64 -14.33 1.82
N ASP A 931 -3.56 -13.39 1.59
CA ASP A 931 -4.16 -12.56 2.63
C ASP A 931 -5.08 -13.39 3.54
N VAL A 932 -5.85 -14.32 2.99
CA VAL A 932 -6.66 -15.27 3.77
C VAL A 932 -5.76 -16.25 4.51
N ARG A 933 -4.65 -16.75 3.94
CA ARG A 933 -3.68 -17.58 4.67
C ARG A 933 -2.90 -16.77 5.71
N GLN A 934 -2.66 -15.49 5.50
CA GLN A 934 -2.08 -14.60 6.51
C GLN A 934 -3.10 -14.28 7.61
N GLN A 935 -4.38 -14.08 7.29
CA GLN A 935 -5.43 -13.88 8.28
C GLN A 935 -5.76 -15.17 9.05
N VAL A 936 -5.80 -16.32 8.38
CA VAL A 936 -5.97 -17.65 9.01
C VAL A 936 -4.71 -18.03 9.78
N GLY A 937 -3.52 -17.67 9.29
CA GLY A 937 -2.26 -17.80 10.02
C GLY A 937 -2.23 -16.92 11.26
N GLN A 938 -2.66 -15.66 11.16
CA GLN A 938 -2.84 -14.77 12.31
C GLN A 938 -3.93 -15.27 13.25
N PHE A 939 -5.02 -15.85 12.74
CA PHE A 939 -6.12 -16.42 13.54
C PHE A 939 -5.73 -17.74 14.22
N TRP A 940 -4.87 -18.55 13.60
CA TRP A 940 -4.27 -19.73 14.19
C TRP A 940 -3.19 -19.36 15.20
N VAL A 941 -2.36 -18.35 14.93
CA VAL A 941 -1.41 -17.82 15.92
C VAL A 941 -2.17 -17.21 17.11
N LEU A 942 -3.26 -16.47 16.88
CA LEU A 942 -4.14 -15.92 17.94
C LEU A 942 -4.91 -17.00 18.73
N ASN A 943 -5.18 -18.18 18.16
CA ASN A 943 -5.81 -19.30 18.86
C ASN A 943 -4.83 -20.33 19.42
N TYR A 944 -3.58 -20.35 18.96
CA TYR A 944 -2.50 -21.17 19.54
C TYR A 944 -1.89 -20.47 20.76
N TYR A 945 -2.15 -19.17 20.92
CA TYR A 945 -1.77 -18.30 22.04
C TYR A 945 -2.97 -17.97 22.95
N LYS A 946 -4.05 -18.75 22.86
CA LYS A 946 -5.10 -18.87 23.89
C LYS A 946 -5.08 -20.29 24.43
#